data_AF-A0A0F0L820-F1
#
_entry.id   AF-A0A0F0L820-F1
#
_cell.length_a   1.000
_cell.length_b   1.000
_cell.length_c   1.000
_cell.angle_alpha   90.00
_cell.angle_beta   90.00
_cell.angle_gamma   90.00
#
_symmetry.space_group_name_H-M   'P 1'
#
loop_
_entity.id
_entity.type
_entity.pdbx_description
1 polymer ?
#
loop_
_entity_poly.entity_id
_entity_poly.type
_entity_poly.pdbx_seq_one_letter_code
_entity_poly.pdbx_strand_id
1 'polypeptide(L)'
;MRISDAHVAELRERSWRLPFRARLHALESHQSFFARLVRANYCEYVHLDHRARLAGMAYPDQAWRKSELAVELMSGLPVGTFSGSTHALPRVCTDPDCRCSTSLVGPRNLCLQCARGESVGLVDNFEPYVCIRHQRWTGPGAGIDGQLSVRGFPEFGRAASQHRRLLRAGLLDSLRFRAIWKLLTDEFLAGRFLPRTGGIVADWRFRAEAHMRAVVYPDAINLYSAFETGQVLGRVLDPRNALQVVEDILAEIVEVRTGVACAPEVAQRLRYHLRPDFYRVALATTPGWHDGPSTVYPPPMMFTHDRDLSAIDFSRWPTTRKGIAPGYPGFDRPDSPMYIVSRAVKEFRDEFWYDVRGDLFDDIRRSRMIKSFWVCRAGHAFEASIVSRERAPRTGCQACANKITVPGVTDIATTDPEAFSYWDHCANLIRGLRYWQVTAKREEKAAWTCRRGHSFEMFIMLFTADPRCRRCYPPNQARVDLVLDHPDLLPLWDADANEAFDLRSVALNIDVVAWRCQKENHPFTSTLYDMLHRRQLCPICSGRRIVSGINDFQTLYPEEAEEFSWALNDGVTPDQLSPGNQKDVFLWVCRKKGHIYPSSVYLRVLGYGCGHCAGRLVTPGETDLESARPGVAARWHSVANGPLTPRDVHSGSSARAYFTCLCDRPYRCEIRYMREDKYCQSCTAKISTWKRRSGSTLPKLSTGR
;
A
#
# COMPACT_ATOMS: atom_id res chain seq x y z
N MET A 1 -34.07 6.26 31.73
CA MET A 1 -34.93 5.83 32.85
C MET A 1 -36.38 6.00 32.44
N ARG A 2 -37.24 5.00 32.62
CA ARG A 2 -38.70 5.12 32.48
C ARG A 2 -39.27 5.53 33.84
N ILE A 3 -40.20 6.50 33.88
CA ILE A 3 -40.98 6.79 35.11
C ILE A 3 -41.86 5.58 35.44
N SER A 4 -42.09 5.31 36.73
CA SER A 4 -43.06 4.32 37.18
C SER A 4 -44.50 4.81 37.00
N ASP A 5 -45.41 3.93 36.60
CA ASP A 5 -46.83 4.27 36.39
C ASP A 5 -47.49 4.92 37.62
N ALA A 6 -47.00 4.60 38.82
CA ALA A 6 -47.41 5.20 40.09
C ALA A 6 -47.17 6.72 40.16
N HIS A 7 -46.02 7.20 39.67
CA HIS A 7 -45.71 8.64 39.70
C HIS A 7 -46.49 9.42 38.64
N VAL A 8 -46.80 8.79 37.50
CA VAL A 8 -47.69 9.37 36.47
C VAL A 8 -49.13 9.47 36.99
N ALA A 9 -49.59 8.50 37.78
CA ALA A 9 -50.91 8.53 38.41
C ALA A 9 -51.02 9.69 39.44
N GLU A 10 -50.02 9.86 40.29
CA GLU A 10 -49.97 10.95 41.29
C GLU A 10 -50.03 12.35 40.65
N LEU A 11 -49.33 12.55 39.52
CA LEU A 11 -49.36 13.81 38.77
C LEU A 11 -50.72 14.08 38.12
N ARG A 12 -51.48 13.05 37.74
CA ARG A 12 -52.81 13.19 37.13
C ARG A 12 -53.88 13.61 38.13
N GLU A 13 -53.76 13.21 39.40
CA GLU A 13 -54.72 13.53 40.47
C GLU A 13 -54.69 15.01 40.87
N ARG A 14 -53.57 15.72 40.65
CA ARG A 14 -53.37 17.13 41.01
C ARG A 14 -54.02 18.17 40.06
N SER A 15 -55.04 17.79 39.28
CA SER A 15 -55.85 18.68 38.41
C SER A 15 -55.07 19.58 37.43
N TRP A 16 -54.08 19.01 36.74
CA TRP A 16 -53.23 19.72 35.78
C TRP A 16 -53.91 20.07 34.46
N ARG A 17 -55.08 19.49 34.19
CA ARG A 17 -55.77 19.58 32.90
C ARG A 17 -56.42 20.93 32.71
N LEU A 18 -56.21 21.51 31.54
CA LEU A 18 -56.90 22.71 31.12
C LEU A 18 -58.35 22.39 30.70
N PRO A 19 -59.32 23.28 30.99
CA PRO A 19 -60.75 23.02 30.77
C PRO A 19 -61.12 22.95 29.29
N PHE A 20 -60.52 23.78 28.45
CA PHE A 20 -60.76 23.77 26.99
C PHE A 20 -59.72 22.90 26.28
N ARG A 21 -60.20 22.07 25.35
CA ARG A 21 -59.36 21.13 24.60
C ARG A 21 -59.02 21.67 23.22
N ALA A 22 -57.77 21.50 22.81
CA ALA A 22 -57.34 21.62 21.42
C ALA A 22 -57.31 20.24 20.76
N ARG A 23 -57.75 20.14 19.49
CA ARG A 23 -57.60 18.91 18.70
C ARG A 23 -56.13 18.75 18.29
N LEU A 24 -55.51 17.62 18.60
CA LEU A 24 -54.18 17.32 18.08
C LEU A 24 -54.26 16.97 16.59
N HIS A 25 -53.46 17.63 15.76
CA HIS A 25 -53.32 17.31 14.34
C HIS A 25 -52.19 16.31 14.10
N ALA A 26 -52.25 15.59 12.97
CA ALA A 26 -51.18 14.69 12.57
C ALA A 26 -49.88 15.48 12.34
N LEU A 27 -48.77 14.97 12.90
CA LEU A 27 -47.44 15.59 12.83
C LEU A 27 -47.35 16.99 13.48
N GLU A 28 -48.32 17.41 14.28
CA GLU A 28 -48.25 18.69 14.98
C GLU A 28 -47.13 18.68 16.04
N SER A 29 -46.31 19.73 16.08
CA SER A 29 -45.26 19.86 17.09
C SER A 29 -45.85 20.14 18.46
N HIS A 30 -45.18 19.67 19.52
CA HIS A 30 -45.65 19.93 20.88
C HIS A 30 -45.71 21.44 21.17
N GLN A 31 -44.82 22.25 20.60
CA GLN A 31 -44.84 23.70 20.74
C GLN A 31 -46.06 24.33 20.04
N SER A 32 -46.41 23.87 18.83
CA SER A 32 -47.61 24.33 18.12
C SER A 32 -48.88 23.97 18.87
N PHE A 33 -48.99 22.70 19.28
CA PHE A 33 -50.14 22.20 20.01
C PHE A 33 -50.32 22.93 21.34
N PHE A 34 -49.21 23.16 22.06
CA PHE A 34 -49.22 23.93 23.31
C PHE A 34 -49.70 25.36 23.07
N ALA A 35 -49.17 26.08 22.08
CA ALA A 35 -49.61 27.44 21.78
C ALA A 35 -51.12 27.53 21.47
N ARG A 36 -51.67 26.55 20.74
CA ARG A 36 -53.12 26.43 20.48
C ARG A 36 -53.91 26.13 21.74
N LEU A 37 -53.41 25.24 22.60
CA LEU A 37 -54.04 24.89 23.87
C LEU A 37 -54.08 26.09 24.82
N VAL A 38 -52.97 26.84 24.93
CA VAL A 38 -52.88 28.08 25.72
C VAL A 38 -53.91 29.10 25.23
N ARG A 39 -53.97 29.32 23.91
CA ARG A 39 -54.92 30.26 23.29
C ARG A 39 -56.37 29.85 23.53
N ALA A 40 -56.70 28.57 23.42
CA ALA A 40 -58.05 28.05 23.69
C ALA A 40 -58.48 28.22 25.15
N ASN A 41 -57.53 28.36 26.07
CA ASN A 41 -57.77 28.54 27.50
C ASN A 41 -57.53 29.98 27.99
N TYR A 42 -57.31 30.94 27.08
CA TYR A 42 -57.08 32.35 27.41
C TYR A 42 -55.98 32.58 28.47
N CYS A 43 -54.96 31.72 28.49
CA CYS A 43 -53.87 31.79 29.44
C CYS A 43 -52.70 32.61 28.88
N GLU A 44 -51.99 33.37 29.73
CA GLU A 44 -50.70 33.93 29.35
C GLU A 44 -49.60 32.85 29.41
N TYR A 45 -48.64 32.91 28.47
CA TYR A 45 -47.56 31.93 28.34
C TYR A 45 -46.76 31.74 29.64
N VAL A 46 -46.62 32.81 30.44
CA VAL A 46 -45.84 32.84 31.69
C VAL A 46 -46.47 32.01 32.81
N HIS A 47 -47.80 31.92 32.89
CA HIS A 47 -48.49 31.16 33.94
C HIS A 47 -48.38 29.64 33.80
N LEU A 48 -48.04 29.18 32.59
CA LEU A 48 -47.92 27.75 32.28
C LEU A 48 -46.48 27.24 32.40
N ASP A 49 -45.47 28.11 32.28
CA ASP A 49 -44.05 27.77 32.52
C ASP A 49 -43.82 27.33 33.98
N HIS A 50 -44.47 27.98 34.95
CA HIS A 50 -44.40 27.58 36.36
C HIS A 50 -44.97 26.17 36.61
N ARG A 51 -46.13 25.85 36.01
CA ARG A 51 -46.71 24.50 36.09
C ARG A 51 -45.80 23.50 35.37
N ALA A 52 -45.34 23.80 34.15
CA ALA A 52 -44.44 22.94 33.39
C ALA A 52 -43.11 22.64 34.13
N ARG A 53 -42.55 23.62 34.84
CA ARG A 53 -41.37 23.44 35.71
C ARG A 53 -41.61 22.43 36.83
N LEU A 54 -42.78 22.48 37.49
CA LEU A 54 -43.15 21.55 38.57
C LEU A 54 -43.34 20.10 38.06
N ALA A 55 -43.86 19.90 36.84
CA ALA A 55 -43.93 18.57 36.21
C ALA A 55 -42.56 18.08 35.73
N GLY A 56 -41.70 19.00 35.30
CA GLY A 56 -40.35 18.73 34.81
C GLY A 56 -39.32 18.36 35.88
N MET A 57 -39.63 18.51 37.18
CA MET A 57 -38.76 18.12 38.29
C MET A 57 -38.56 16.59 38.41
N ALA A 58 -39.31 15.77 37.68
CA ALA A 58 -39.18 14.32 37.65
C ALA A 58 -38.04 13.77 36.74
N TYR A 59 -37.35 14.62 35.97
CA TYR A 59 -36.23 14.22 35.08
C TYR A 59 -35.07 15.22 35.14
N PRO A 60 -34.06 15.04 36.00
CA PRO A 60 -32.97 16.02 36.16
C PRO A 60 -32.26 16.35 34.83
N ASP A 61 -32.01 15.33 33.99
CA ASP A 61 -31.01 15.38 32.91
C ASP A 61 -31.56 15.50 31.47
N GLN A 62 -32.88 15.69 31.28
CA GLN A 62 -33.50 15.74 29.94
C GLN A 62 -34.45 16.94 29.77
N ALA A 63 -33.89 18.14 29.58
CA ALA A 63 -34.64 19.39 29.50
C ALA A 63 -35.77 19.41 28.44
N TRP A 64 -35.56 18.81 27.26
CA TRP A 64 -36.55 18.76 26.17
C TRP A 64 -37.75 17.86 26.48
N ARG A 65 -37.58 16.81 27.30
CA ARG A 65 -38.69 15.90 27.66
C ARG A 65 -39.61 16.50 28.74
N LYS A 66 -39.10 17.47 29.51
CA LYS A 66 -39.87 18.20 30.54
C LYS A 66 -41.05 18.97 29.93
N SER A 67 -40.83 19.65 28.81
CA SER A 67 -41.86 20.44 28.13
C SER A 67 -42.94 19.55 27.50
N GLU A 68 -42.55 18.48 26.79
CA GLU A 68 -43.50 17.55 26.18
C GLU A 68 -44.42 16.88 27.21
N LEU A 69 -43.85 16.38 28.31
CA LEU A 69 -44.62 15.74 29.37
C LEU A 69 -45.62 16.70 30.01
N ALA A 70 -45.22 17.95 30.26
CA ALA A 70 -46.11 18.96 30.80
C ALA A 70 -47.31 19.21 29.86
N VAL A 71 -47.06 19.31 28.55
CA VAL A 71 -48.12 19.50 27.55
C VAL A 71 -49.05 18.29 27.49
N GLU A 72 -48.52 17.07 27.54
CA GLU A 72 -49.32 15.82 27.57
C GLU A 72 -50.25 15.80 28.80
N LEU A 73 -49.74 16.14 29.98
CA LEU A 73 -50.51 16.18 31.22
C LEU A 73 -51.57 17.29 31.21
N MET A 74 -51.22 18.50 30.76
CA MET A 74 -52.13 19.66 30.70
C MET A 74 -53.27 19.47 29.69
N SER A 75 -53.02 18.73 28.61
CA SER A 75 -54.04 18.42 27.60
C SER A 75 -54.83 17.14 27.88
N GLY A 76 -54.34 16.30 28.80
CA GLY A 76 -54.89 14.97 29.07
C GLY A 76 -54.57 13.94 27.99
N LEU A 77 -53.55 14.18 27.17
CA LEU A 77 -53.03 13.22 26.20
C LEU A 77 -52.28 12.07 26.91
N PRO A 78 -52.22 10.87 26.29
CA PRO A 78 -51.37 9.79 26.79
C PRO A 78 -49.92 10.24 26.95
N VAL A 79 -49.27 9.82 28.05
CA VAL A 79 -47.84 10.10 28.24
C VAL A 79 -47.07 9.41 27.12
N GLY A 80 -46.23 10.18 26.46
CA GLY A 80 -45.44 9.75 25.32
C GLY A 80 -46.08 10.01 23.95
N THR A 81 -47.19 10.75 23.89
CA THR A 81 -47.79 11.20 22.63
C THR A 81 -46.80 12.01 21.77
N PHE A 82 -45.94 12.82 22.40
CA PHE A 82 -44.87 13.54 21.72
C PHE A 82 -43.51 12.83 21.85
N SER A 83 -43.36 11.83 22.75
CA SER A 83 -42.11 11.05 22.78
C SER A 83 -42.03 10.17 21.53
N GLY A 84 -41.10 10.49 20.64
CA GLY A 84 -40.98 9.83 19.34
C GLY A 84 -41.55 10.65 18.18
N SER A 85 -41.95 11.91 18.39
CA SER A 85 -42.37 12.81 17.31
C SER A 85 -41.25 13.28 16.40
N THR A 86 -40.02 12.79 16.56
CA THR A 86 -39.18 12.55 15.38
C THR A 86 -39.81 11.37 14.64
N HIS A 87 -40.87 11.64 13.87
CA HIS A 87 -41.25 10.73 12.79
C HIS A 87 -39.97 10.51 12.02
N ALA A 88 -39.43 9.29 12.08
CA ALA A 88 -38.15 8.96 11.50
C ALA A 88 -38.17 9.46 10.06
N LEU A 89 -37.58 10.63 9.82
CA LEU A 89 -37.24 11.05 8.49
C LEU A 89 -36.42 9.88 7.98
N PRO A 90 -36.81 9.21 6.87
CA PRO A 90 -36.12 8.03 6.40
C PRO A 90 -34.63 8.37 6.32
N ARG A 91 -33.86 7.81 7.27
CA ARG A 91 -32.42 8.02 7.45
C ARG A 91 -32.03 9.51 7.48
N VAL A 92 -32.24 10.21 8.60
CA VAL A 92 -31.70 11.58 8.78
C VAL A 92 -30.74 11.63 9.96
N CYS A 93 -29.72 12.47 9.78
CA CYS A 93 -28.78 12.94 10.78
C CYS A 93 -29.37 13.01 12.19
N THR A 94 -28.73 12.33 13.14
CA THR A 94 -29.10 12.35 14.56
C THR A 94 -28.40 13.46 15.35
N ASP A 95 -27.64 14.33 14.67
CA ASP A 95 -26.89 15.41 15.31
C ASP A 95 -27.73 16.69 15.41
N PRO A 96 -27.98 17.21 16.63
CA PRO A 96 -28.75 18.43 16.86
C PRO A 96 -28.08 19.72 16.32
N ASP A 97 -26.77 19.71 16.05
CA ASP A 97 -26.04 20.86 15.47
C ASP A 97 -26.05 20.88 13.94
N CYS A 98 -26.67 19.88 13.32
CA CYS A 98 -26.61 19.62 11.89
C CYS A 98 -27.82 20.23 11.17
N ARG A 99 -27.57 20.89 10.03
CA ARG A 99 -28.55 21.70 9.29
C ARG A 99 -29.29 20.93 8.20
N CYS A 100 -29.09 19.61 8.05
CA CYS A 100 -29.81 18.86 7.02
C CYS A 100 -31.33 18.88 7.15
N SER A 101 -31.83 19.04 8.38
CA SER A 101 -33.23 19.27 8.72
C SER A 101 -33.72 20.65 8.22
N THR A 102 -32.85 21.66 8.15
CA THR A 102 -33.28 23.03 7.82
C THR A 102 -33.58 23.28 6.33
N SER A 103 -33.06 22.45 5.41
CA SER A 103 -33.14 22.69 3.96
C SER A 103 -34.14 21.80 3.20
N LEU A 104 -34.45 20.60 3.71
CA LEU A 104 -35.59 19.75 3.26
C LEU A 104 -36.83 19.89 4.15
N VAL A 105 -36.63 20.37 5.38
CA VAL A 105 -37.60 20.25 6.48
C VAL A 105 -37.76 21.58 7.23
N GLY A 106 -37.30 22.69 6.64
CA GLY A 106 -37.50 24.03 7.21
C GLY A 106 -38.97 24.23 7.62
N PRO A 107 -39.25 25.04 8.66
CA PRO A 107 -40.50 25.01 9.40
C PRO A 107 -41.73 25.09 8.48
N ARG A 108 -42.63 24.11 8.62
CA ARG A 108 -43.83 23.99 7.78
C ARG A 108 -45.07 23.99 8.65
N ASN A 109 -46.11 24.64 8.13
CA ASN A 109 -47.44 24.56 8.72
C ASN A 109 -48.30 23.54 7.98
N LEU A 110 -49.23 22.92 8.72
CA LEU A 110 -50.36 22.22 8.13
C LEU A 110 -51.07 23.15 7.16
N CYS A 111 -51.63 22.59 6.08
CA CYS A 111 -52.42 23.36 5.14
C CYS A 111 -53.47 24.22 5.88
N LEU A 112 -53.49 25.52 5.65
CA LEU A 112 -54.38 26.46 6.34
C LEU A 112 -55.85 26.07 6.24
N GLN A 113 -56.27 25.52 5.09
CA GLN A 113 -57.65 25.04 4.92
C GLN A 113 -57.92 23.74 5.69
N CYS A 114 -56.94 22.84 5.80
CA CYS A 114 -57.04 21.67 6.70
C CYS A 114 -57.08 22.11 8.17
N ALA A 115 -56.32 23.14 8.52
CA ALA A 115 -56.24 23.71 9.86
C ALA A 115 -57.39 24.67 10.19
N ARG A 116 -58.35 24.88 9.26
CA ARG A 116 -59.48 25.84 9.41
C ARG A 116 -59.01 27.26 9.76
N GLY A 117 -57.92 27.70 9.17
CA GLY A 117 -57.32 29.02 9.36
C GLY A 117 -56.34 29.11 10.52
N GLU A 118 -56.19 28.06 11.33
CA GLU A 118 -55.24 28.07 12.44
C GLU A 118 -53.79 27.84 11.99
N SER A 119 -52.85 28.46 12.70
CA SER A 119 -51.42 28.15 12.56
C SER A 119 -51.10 26.86 13.31
N VAL A 120 -50.83 25.80 12.56
CA VAL A 120 -50.48 24.48 13.09
C VAL A 120 -49.09 24.12 12.56
N GLY A 121 -48.08 24.35 13.39
CA GLY A 121 -46.68 24.00 13.10
C GLY A 121 -46.48 22.50 13.17
N LEU A 122 -45.83 21.95 12.15
CA LEU A 122 -45.53 20.53 12.08
C LEU A 122 -44.12 20.25 12.62
N VAL A 123 -43.91 19.08 13.21
CA VAL A 123 -42.57 18.53 13.44
C VAL A 123 -41.88 18.30 12.11
N ASP A 124 -40.55 18.24 12.12
CA ASP A 124 -39.77 17.89 10.93
C ASP A 124 -40.26 16.56 10.35
N ASN A 125 -40.72 16.59 9.10
CA ASN A 125 -41.31 15.43 8.43
C ASN A 125 -41.03 15.44 6.93
N PHE A 126 -41.16 14.28 6.31
CA PHE A 126 -40.96 14.10 4.87
C PHE A 126 -42.29 13.80 4.16
N GLU A 127 -43.42 14.32 4.67
CA GLU A 127 -44.69 14.26 3.96
C GLU A 127 -44.65 15.10 2.67
N PRO A 128 -45.53 14.82 1.70
CA PRO A 128 -45.61 15.57 0.46
C PRO A 128 -45.76 17.08 0.66
N TYR A 129 -45.05 17.85 -0.17
CA TYR A 129 -45.00 19.31 -0.08
C TYR A 129 -46.19 20.03 -0.69
N VAL A 130 -47.25 19.30 -1.03
CA VAL A 130 -48.50 19.86 -1.54
C VAL A 130 -49.64 19.19 -0.81
N CYS A 131 -50.55 20.02 -0.29
CA CYS A 131 -51.84 19.54 0.18
C CYS A 131 -52.69 19.13 -1.02
N ILE A 132 -52.81 17.82 -1.28
CA ILE A 132 -53.58 17.28 -2.41
C ILE A 132 -55.05 17.73 -2.36
N ARG A 133 -55.65 17.79 -1.16
CA ARG A 133 -57.06 18.17 -0.97
C ARG A 133 -57.35 19.62 -1.37
N HIS A 134 -56.46 20.54 -1.00
CA HIS A 134 -56.70 21.98 -1.16
C HIS A 134 -55.81 22.61 -2.23
N GLN A 135 -54.94 21.82 -2.88
CA GLN A 135 -54.01 22.25 -3.93
C GLN A 135 -53.18 23.47 -3.49
N ARG A 136 -52.49 23.33 -2.35
CA ARG A 136 -51.62 24.37 -1.79
C ARG A 136 -50.22 23.84 -1.51
N TRP A 137 -49.21 24.66 -1.77
CA TRP A 137 -47.85 24.42 -1.33
C TRP A 137 -47.80 24.38 0.20
N THR A 138 -47.18 23.34 0.74
CA THR A 138 -46.95 23.11 2.17
C THR A 138 -45.52 22.62 2.41
N GLY A 139 -44.61 22.88 1.47
CA GLY A 139 -43.21 22.48 1.53
C GLY A 139 -42.32 23.47 2.29
N PRO A 140 -40.99 23.31 2.22
CA PRO A 140 -40.03 24.22 2.83
C PRO A 140 -40.32 25.69 2.49
N GLY A 141 -40.21 26.57 3.48
CA GLY A 141 -40.55 28.00 3.34
C GLY A 141 -42.04 28.32 3.34
N ALA A 142 -42.92 27.31 3.42
CA ALA A 142 -44.37 27.50 3.52
C ALA A 142 -44.82 27.73 4.98
N GLY A 143 -44.45 28.89 5.53
CA GLY A 143 -45.11 29.47 6.70
C GLY A 143 -46.59 29.77 6.43
N ILE A 144 -47.29 30.47 7.32
CA ILE A 144 -48.72 30.83 7.13
C ILE A 144 -48.91 31.54 5.77
N ASP A 145 -48.09 32.54 5.50
CA ASP A 145 -48.21 33.37 4.30
C ASP A 145 -47.58 32.74 3.05
N GLY A 146 -46.78 31.68 3.24
CA GLY A 146 -46.03 30.99 2.17
C GLY A 146 -46.77 29.80 1.54
N GLN A 147 -48.00 29.49 1.95
CA GLN A 147 -48.77 28.37 1.41
C GLN A 147 -49.48 28.73 0.12
N LEU A 148 -48.74 28.95 -0.96
CA LEU A 148 -49.28 29.40 -2.24
C LEU A 148 -50.26 28.39 -2.85
N SER A 149 -51.28 28.89 -3.55
CA SER A 149 -52.19 28.05 -4.31
C SER A 149 -51.46 27.50 -5.54
N VAL A 150 -51.50 26.18 -5.72
CA VAL A 150 -51.03 25.49 -6.93
C VAL A 150 -52.19 24.99 -7.80
N ARG A 151 -53.40 25.48 -7.52
CA ARG A 151 -54.58 25.22 -8.35
C ARG A 151 -54.34 25.70 -9.78
N GLY A 152 -54.67 24.86 -10.76
CA GLY A 152 -54.37 25.11 -12.18
C GLY A 152 -53.12 24.38 -12.68
N PHE A 153 -52.30 23.83 -11.77
CA PHE A 153 -51.08 23.09 -12.10
C PHE A 153 -51.18 21.64 -11.57
N PRO A 154 -51.86 20.72 -12.28
CA PRO A 154 -52.12 19.36 -11.80
C PRO A 154 -50.85 18.53 -11.56
N GLU A 155 -49.70 18.96 -12.10
CA GLU A 155 -48.37 18.40 -11.89
C GLU A 155 -48.03 18.31 -10.40
N PHE A 156 -48.39 19.33 -9.62
CA PHE A 156 -48.13 19.36 -8.18
C PHE A 156 -48.91 18.29 -7.41
N GLY A 157 -50.18 18.09 -7.75
CA GLY A 157 -51.02 17.04 -7.16
C GLY A 157 -50.54 15.63 -7.50
N ARG A 158 -50.13 15.41 -8.76
CA ARG A 158 -49.53 14.14 -9.21
C ARG A 158 -48.21 13.87 -8.49
N ALA A 159 -47.33 14.87 -8.41
CA ALA A 159 -46.05 14.75 -7.72
C ALA A 159 -46.22 14.46 -6.22
N ALA A 160 -47.14 15.13 -5.53
CA ALA A 160 -47.42 14.83 -4.12
C ALA A 160 -47.99 13.42 -3.90
N SER A 161 -48.80 12.93 -4.84
CA SER A 161 -49.27 11.54 -4.81
C SER A 161 -48.11 10.55 -5.02
N GLN A 162 -47.21 10.84 -5.97
CA GLN A 162 -46.02 10.03 -6.23
C GLN A 162 -45.06 10.02 -5.04
N HIS A 163 -44.78 11.18 -4.44
CA HIS A 163 -43.98 11.33 -3.22
C HIS A 163 -44.53 10.41 -2.12
N ARG A 164 -45.84 10.48 -1.85
CA ARG A 164 -46.48 9.63 -0.85
C ARG A 164 -46.35 8.13 -1.17
N ARG A 165 -46.44 7.74 -2.44
CA ARG A 165 -46.25 6.34 -2.86
C ARG A 165 -44.82 5.86 -2.58
N LEU A 166 -43.81 6.64 -2.99
CA LEU A 166 -42.41 6.31 -2.76
C LEU A 166 -42.08 6.22 -1.26
N LEU A 167 -42.61 7.14 -0.45
CA LEU A 167 -42.45 7.14 1.00
C LEU A 167 -43.04 5.88 1.64
N ARG A 168 -44.28 5.51 1.27
CA ARG A 168 -44.94 4.30 1.78
C ARG A 168 -44.26 3.01 1.34
N ALA A 169 -43.67 2.99 0.15
CA ALA A 169 -42.90 1.86 -0.37
C ALA A 169 -41.49 1.76 0.22
N GLY A 170 -41.05 2.73 1.03
CA GLY A 170 -39.68 2.78 1.56
C GLY A 170 -38.61 3.08 0.51
N LEU A 171 -38.98 3.58 -0.67
CA LEU A 171 -38.09 3.84 -1.80
C LEU A 171 -37.59 5.30 -1.84
N LEU A 172 -38.15 6.18 -1.01
CA LEU A 172 -37.77 7.59 -0.96
C LEU A 172 -36.70 7.82 0.12
N ASP A 173 -35.47 8.07 -0.33
CA ASP A 173 -34.35 8.50 0.51
C ASP A 173 -34.23 10.03 0.46
N SER A 174 -34.09 10.62 1.64
CA SER A 174 -34.11 12.07 1.80
C SER A 174 -32.90 12.77 1.17
N LEU A 175 -31.72 12.15 1.22
CA LEU A 175 -30.49 12.71 0.65
C LEU A 175 -30.51 12.65 -0.87
N ARG A 176 -30.85 11.47 -1.43
CA ARG A 176 -30.94 11.28 -2.88
C ARG A 176 -31.99 12.22 -3.50
N PHE A 177 -33.15 12.38 -2.85
CA PHE A 177 -34.17 13.31 -3.32
C PHE A 177 -33.70 14.77 -3.23
N ARG A 178 -33.06 15.17 -2.14
CA ARG A 178 -32.50 16.51 -1.99
C ARG A 178 -31.48 16.85 -3.06
N ALA A 179 -30.62 15.90 -3.40
CA ALA A 179 -29.57 16.09 -4.40
C ALA A 179 -30.17 16.43 -5.76
N ILE A 180 -31.12 15.61 -6.24
CA ILE A 180 -31.86 15.85 -7.49
C ILE A 180 -32.62 17.17 -7.43
N TRP A 181 -33.31 17.43 -6.33
CA TRP A 181 -34.12 18.63 -6.19
C TRP A 181 -33.28 19.91 -6.16
N LYS A 182 -32.14 19.90 -5.47
CA LYS A 182 -31.17 21.00 -5.47
C LYS A 182 -30.56 21.20 -6.85
N LEU A 183 -30.11 20.13 -7.52
CA LEU A 183 -29.59 20.20 -8.88
C LEU A 183 -30.57 20.94 -9.80
N LEU A 184 -31.83 20.48 -9.86
CA LEU A 184 -32.83 21.12 -10.72
C LEU A 184 -33.11 22.57 -10.32
N THR A 185 -33.08 22.88 -9.01
CA THR A 185 -33.23 24.26 -8.53
C THR A 185 -32.09 25.14 -9.03
N ASP A 186 -30.84 24.70 -8.89
CA ASP A 186 -29.66 25.45 -9.34
C ASP A 186 -29.68 25.66 -10.86
N GLU A 187 -30.07 24.63 -11.61
CA GLU A 187 -30.18 24.69 -13.08
C GLU A 187 -31.34 25.59 -13.54
N PHE A 188 -32.45 25.62 -12.79
CA PHE A 188 -33.54 26.57 -13.01
C PHE A 188 -33.10 28.01 -12.75
N LEU A 189 -32.42 28.26 -11.64
CA LEU A 189 -31.90 29.59 -11.31
C LEU A 189 -30.85 30.08 -12.33
N ALA A 190 -30.09 29.14 -12.90
CA ALA A 190 -29.14 29.44 -13.97
C ALA A 190 -29.79 29.58 -15.37
N GLY A 191 -31.10 29.37 -15.49
CA GLY A 191 -31.84 29.45 -16.76
C GLY A 191 -31.60 28.28 -17.72
N ARG A 192 -30.94 27.21 -17.27
CA ARG A 192 -30.62 26.01 -18.07
C ARG A 192 -31.68 24.91 -17.97
N PHE A 193 -32.61 25.03 -17.00
CA PHE A 193 -33.75 24.13 -16.86
C PHE A 193 -35.05 24.93 -16.68
N LEU A 194 -35.98 24.81 -17.62
CA LEU A 194 -37.25 25.54 -17.59
C LEU A 194 -38.41 24.55 -17.36
N PRO A 195 -38.85 24.35 -16.11
CA PRO A 195 -39.90 23.38 -15.79
C PRO A 195 -41.22 23.74 -16.48
N ARG A 196 -42.07 22.75 -16.77
CA ARG A 196 -43.40 22.99 -17.36
C ARG A 196 -44.30 23.84 -16.46
N THR A 197 -44.05 23.79 -15.17
CA THR A 197 -44.66 24.65 -14.16
C THR A 197 -44.12 26.09 -14.20
N GLY A 198 -43.17 26.43 -15.07
CA GLY A 198 -42.54 27.75 -15.18
C GLY A 198 -43.54 28.90 -15.38
N GLY A 199 -44.72 28.64 -15.94
CA GLY A 199 -45.82 29.61 -15.98
C GLY A 199 -46.29 30.09 -14.60
N ILE A 200 -46.07 29.29 -13.54
CA ILE A 200 -46.35 29.68 -12.15
C ILE A 200 -45.40 30.78 -11.66
N VAL A 201 -44.24 30.96 -12.29
CA VAL A 201 -43.23 31.98 -11.94
C VAL A 201 -43.68 33.38 -12.40
N ALA A 202 -44.58 33.45 -13.39
CA ALA A 202 -45.23 34.70 -13.77
C ALA A 202 -46.14 35.24 -12.66
N ASP A 203 -46.59 34.39 -11.74
CA ASP A 203 -47.28 34.80 -10.53
C ASP A 203 -46.29 35.42 -9.54
N TRP A 204 -46.46 36.72 -9.28
CA TRP A 204 -45.57 37.50 -8.42
C TRP A 204 -45.39 36.88 -7.03
N ARG A 205 -46.36 36.08 -6.56
CA ARG A 205 -46.33 35.41 -5.26
C ARG A 205 -45.26 34.31 -5.18
N PHE A 206 -44.81 33.77 -6.32
CA PHE A 206 -43.75 32.75 -6.41
C PHE A 206 -42.35 33.35 -6.62
N ARG A 207 -42.19 34.69 -6.62
CA ARG A 207 -40.91 35.37 -6.85
C ARG A 207 -39.95 35.37 -5.67
N ALA A 208 -40.40 35.00 -4.46
CA ALA A 208 -39.49 34.88 -3.33
C ALA A 208 -38.57 33.66 -3.53
N GLU A 209 -37.29 33.81 -3.18
CA GLU A 209 -36.26 32.76 -3.32
C GLU A 209 -36.67 31.43 -2.63
N ALA A 210 -37.40 31.52 -1.51
CA ALA A 210 -37.95 30.37 -0.79
C ALA A 210 -39.00 29.56 -1.60
N HIS A 211 -39.66 30.18 -2.58
CA HIS A 211 -40.71 29.57 -3.40
C HIS A 211 -40.22 29.10 -4.78
N MET A 212 -39.04 29.54 -5.22
CA MET A 212 -38.43 29.06 -6.47
C MET A 212 -38.19 27.54 -6.46
N ARG A 213 -37.91 26.97 -5.26
CA ARG A 213 -37.81 25.50 -5.06
C ARG A 213 -39.11 24.76 -5.31
N ALA A 214 -40.27 25.41 -5.09
CA ALA A 214 -41.57 24.79 -5.32
C ALA A 214 -41.80 24.52 -6.80
N VAL A 215 -41.29 25.37 -7.68
CA VAL A 215 -41.51 25.30 -9.13
C VAL A 215 -40.98 23.98 -9.70
N VAL A 216 -39.77 23.58 -9.30
CA VAL A 216 -39.11 22.35 -9.78
C VAL A 216 -39.49 21.09 -9.01
N TYR A 217 -40.32 21.18 -7.97
CA TYR A 217 -40.71 20.03 -7.15
C TYR A 217 -41.35 18.88 -7.94
N PRO A 218 -42.29 19.13 -8.88
CA PRO A 218 -42.89 18.04 -9.65
C PRO A 218 -41.89 17.28 -10.50
N ASP A 219 -40.99 17.99 -11.17
CA ASP A 219 -39.95 17.41 -12.02
C ASP A 219 -38.93 16.63 -11.18
N ALA A 220 -38.54 17.15 -10.01
CA ALA A 220 -37.65 16.45 -9.09
C ALA A 220 -38.20 15.09 -8.64
N ILE A 221 -39.50 15.02 -8.28
CA ILE A 221 -40.15 13.78 -7.88
C ILE A 221 -40.26 12.80 -9.06
N ASN A 222 -40.58 13.28 -10.25
CA ASN A 222 -40.69 12.45 -11.45
C ASN A 222 -39.34 11.83 -11.82
N LEU A 223 -38.26 12.61 -11.80
CA LEU A 223 -36.90 12.13 -12.03
C LEU A 223 -36.46 11.15 -10.96
N TYR A 224 -36.64 11.50 -9.68
CA TYR A 224 -36.33 10.60 -8.57
C TYR A 224 -37.00 9.24 -8.76
N SER A 225 -38.31 9.25 -9.04
CA SER A 225 -39.07 8.03 -9.25
C SER A 225 -38.55 7.19 -10.42
N ALA A 226 -38.08 7.83 -11.49
CA ALA A 226 -37.52 7.11 -12.63
C ALA A 226 -36.25 6.36 -12.22
N PHE A 227 -35.40 6.99 -11.40
CA PHE A 227 -34.16 6.39 -10.90
C PHE A 227 -34.35 5.37 -9.77
N GLU A 228 -35.58 5.06 -9.34
CA GLU A 228 -35.85 3.91 -8.47
C GLU A 228 -36.41 2.70 -9.24
N THR A 229 -36.48 2.79 -10.59
CA THR A 229 -36.99 1.70 -11.43
C THR A 229 -35.83 0.86 -11.97
N GLY A 230 -35.83 -0.45 -11.72
CA GLY A 230 -34.78 -1.38 -12.17
C GLY A 230 -34.51 -1.35 -13.69
N GLN A 231 -35.54 -1.15 -14.52
CA GLN A 231 -35.38 -1.00 -15.98
C GLN A 231 -34.59 0.27 -16.36
N VAL A 232 -34.88 1.40 -15.72
CA VAL A 232 -34.17 2.67 -15.98
C VAL A 232 -32.74 2.56 -15.49
N LEU A 233 -32.56 2.06 -14.26
CA LEU A 233 -31.24 1.85 -13.67
C LEU A 233 -30.40 0.87 -14.47
N GLY A 234 -30.94 -0.26 -14.90
CA GLY A 234 -30.24 -1.24 -15.71
C GLY A 234 -29.82 -0.70 -17.09
N ARG A 235 -30.59 0.24 -17.66
CA ARG A 235 -30.23 0.93 -18.90
C ARG A 235 -29.11 1.95 -18.69
N VAL A 236 -29.19 2.76 -17.63
CA VAL A 236 -28.21 3.81 -17.33
C VAL A 236 -26.89 3.23 -16.85
N LEU A 237 -26.95 2.27 -15.92
CA LEU A 237 -25.80 1.68 -15.23
C LEU A 237 -25.18 0.49 -15.98
N ASP A 238 -25.55 0.26 -17.24
CA ASP A 238 -24.95 -0.82 -18.02
C ASP A 238 -23.43 -0.62 -18.14
N PRO A 239 -22.60 -1.60 -17.74
CA PRO A 239 -21.14 -1.46 -17.74
C PRO A 239 -20.55 -1.30 -19.15
N ARG A 240 -21.31 -1.58 -20.20
CA ARG A 240 -20.88 -1.41 -21.60
C ARG A 240 -21.05 0.02 -22.11
N ASN A 241 -21.81 0.86 -21.40
CA ASN A 241 -22.05 2.22 -21.84
C ASN A 241 -20.78 3.08 -21.68
N ALA A 242 -20.38 3.76 -22.75
CA ALA A 242 -19.41 4.85 -22.68
C ALA A 242 -20.05 6.11 -22.06
N LEU A 243 -19.21 7.05 -21.62
CA LEU A 243 -19.65 8.31 -20.97
C LEU A 243 -20.75 9.02 -21.76
N GLN A 244 -20.54 9.22 -23.07
CA GLN A 244 -21.50 9.95 -23.91
C GLN A 244 -22.86 9.25 -23.95
N VAL A 245 -22.86 7.93 -24.10
CA VAL A 245 -24.09 7.11 -24.12
C VAL A 245 -24.87 7.26 -22.81
N VAL A 246 -24.16 7.29 -21.67
CA VAL A 246 -24.80 7.52 -20.37
C VAL A 246 -25.44 8.91 -20.30
N GLU A 247 -24.73 9.95 -20.73
CA GLU A 247 -25.26 11.32 -20.72
C GLU A 247 -26.46 11.48 -21.66
N ASP A 248 -26.44 10.82 -22.84
CA ASP A 248 -27.56 10.81 -23.79
C ASP A 248 -28.79 10.09 -23.19
N ILE A 249 -28.60 8.94 -22.54
CA ILE A 249 -29.69 8.22 -21.85
C ILE A 249 -30.28 9.09 -20.73
N LEU A 250 -29.45 9.80 -19.98
CA LEU A 250 -29.91 10.68 -18.91
C LEU A 250 -30.68 11.88 -19.46
N ALA A 251 -30.22 12.46 -20.56
CA ALA A 251 -30.92 13.54 -21.26
C ALA A 251 -32.30 13.07 -21.74
N GLU A 252 -32.38 11.91 -22.38
CA GLU A 252 -33.65 11.28 -22.80
C GLU A 252 -34.58 11.07 -21.60
N ILE A 253 -34.08 10.56 -20.47
CA ILE A 253 -34.90 10.38 -19.26
C ILE A 253 -35.45 11.71 -18.76
N VAL A 254 -34.62 12.76 -18.74
CA VAL A 254 -35.06 14.10 -18.32
C VAL A 254 -36.17 14.60 -19.24
N GLU A 255 -35.96 14.53 -20.55
CA GLU A 255 -36.94 14.98 -21.54
C GLU A 255 -38.24 14.20 -21.46
N VAL A 256 -38.19 12.88 -21.31
CA VAL A 256 -39.39 12.04 -21.20
C VAL A 256 -40.15 12.28 -19.89
N ARG A 257 -39.45 12.46 -18.77
CA ARG A 257 -40.07 12.54 -17.43
C ARG A 257 -40.52 13.93 -17.03
N THR A 258 -39.85 14.97 -17.53
CA THR A 258 -40.16 16.37 -17.24
C THR A 258 -40.84 17.04 -18.43
N GLY A 259 -40.59 16.53 -19.64
CA GLY A 259 -41.10 17.13 -20.86
C GLY A 259 -40.44 18.46 -21.20
N VAL A 260 -39.21 18.67 -20.72
CA VAL A 260 -38.36 19.85 -20.88
C VAL A 260 -37.06 19.38 -21.55
N ALA A 261 -36.57 20.15 -22.53
CA ALA A 261 -35.29 19.88 -23.19
C ALA A 261 -34.15 19.80 -22.17
N CYS A 262 -33.31 18.79 -22.27
CA CYS A 262 -32.22 18.59 -21.31
C CYS A 262 -30.96 19.32 -21.76
N ALA A 263 -30.54 20.34 -21.01
CA ALA A 263 -29.22 20.93 -21.22
C ALA A 263 -28.12 19.90 -20.87
N PRO A 264 -26.99 19.86 -21.60
CA PRO A 264 -25.90 18.91 -21.33
C PRO A 264 -25.40 18.92 -19.88
N GLU A 265 -25.39 20.10 -19.25
CA GLU A 265 -24.99 20.29 -17.85
C GLU A 265 -25.90 19.53 -16.88
N VAL A 266 -27.20 19.44 -17.17
CA VAL A 266 -28.18 18.72 -16.35
C VAL A 266 -27.88 17.21 -16.39
N ALA A 267 -27.68 16.65 -17.59
CA ALA A 267 -27.34 15.24 -17.77
C ALA A 267 -25.99 14.89 -17.11
N GLN A 268 -24.99 15.75 -17.26
CA GLN A 268 -23.69 15.60 -16.63
C GLN A 268 -23.78 15.60 -15.10
N ARG A 269 -24.50 16.55 -14.50
CA ARG A 269 -24.68 16.61 -13.04
C ARG A 269 -25.51 15.44 -12.50
N LEU A 270 -26.49 14.96 -13.26
CA LEU A 270 -27.22 13.73 -12.91
C LEU A 270 -26.30 12.50 -12.95
N ARG A 271 -25.42 12.40 -13.95
CA ARG A 271 -24.40 11.34 -14.01
C ARG A 271 -23.50 11.38 -12.77
N TYR A 272 -23.08 12.57 -12.35
CA TYR A 272 -22.31 12.76 -11.12
C TYR A 272 -23.03 12.23 -9.88
N HIS A 273 -24.34 12.51 -9.72
CA HIS A 273 -25.13 11.95 -8.62
C HIS A 273 -25.22 10.43 -8.61
N LEU A 274 -25.18 9.78 -9.78
CA LEU A 274 -25.27 8.32 -9.93
C LEU A 274 -23.93 7.59 -9.78
N ARG A 275 -22.82 8.29 -9.55
CA ARG A 275 -21.48 7.66 -9.47
C ARG A 275 -21.30 6.60 -8.39
N PRO A 276 -21.88 6.73 -7.18
CA PRO A 276 -21.87 5.64 -6.22
C PRO A 276 -22.54 4.37 -6.77
N ASP A 277 -23.59 4.52 -7.58
CA ASP A 277 -24.27 3.38 -8.21
C ASP A 277 -23.42 2.79 -9.34
N PHE A 278 -22.83 3.64 -10.21
CA PHE A 278 -21.88 3.21 -11.24
C PHE A 278 -20.72 2.42 -10.63
N TYR A 279 -20.17 2.91 -9.52
CA TYR A 279 -19.10 2.28 -8.79
C TYR A 279 -19.53 0.89 -8.25
N ARG A 280 -20.70 0.79 -7.63
CA ARG A 280 -21.21 -0.48 -7.10
C ARG A 280 -21.53 -1.50 -8.20
N VAL A 281 -21.99 -1.04 -9.35
CA VAL A 281 -22.12 -1.90 -10.55
C VAL A 281 -20.75 -2.30 -11.09
N ALA A 282 -19.78 -1.39 -11.16
CA ALA A 282 -18.40 -1.70 -11.57
C ALA A 282 -17.82 -2.85 -10.74
N LEU A 283 -17.96 -2.74 -9.42
CA LEU A 283 -17.57 -3.78 -8.47
C LEU A 283 -18.27 -5.11 -8.78
N ALA A 284 -19.61 -5.13 -8.81
CA ALA A 284 -20.39 -6.34 -9.04
C ALA A 284 -20.11 -7.03 -10.39
N THR A 285 -19.59 -6.29 -11.38
CA THR A 285 -19.31 -6.78 -12.73
C THR A 285 -17.82 -7.03 -13.01
N THR A 286 -16.96 -6.83 -12.01
CA THR A 286 -15.50 -7.03 -12.16
C THR A 286 -15.16 -8.53 -12.31
N PRO A 287 -14.43 -8.94 -13.37
CA PRO A 287 -14.05 -10.34 -13.56
C PRO A 287 -13.24 -10.93 -12.39
N GLY A 288 -13.60 -12.14 -11.94
CA GLY A 288 -12.92 -12.81 -10.82
C GLY A 288 -13.58 -12.59 -9.44
N TRP A 289 -14.68 -11.83 -9.37
CA TRP A 289 -15.50 -11.67 -8.16
C TRP A 289 -16.20 -12.97 -7.73
N HIS A 290 -16.56 -13.84 -8.68
CA HIS A 290 -17.38 -15.04 -8.41
C HIS A 290 -16.69 -16.39 -8.71
N ASP A 291 -15.61 -16.44 -9.50
CA ASP A 291 -15.15 -17.68 -10.15
C ASP A 291 -13.66 -18.05 -9.93
N GLY A 292 -13.17 -18.07 -8.69
CA GLY A 292 -11.84 -18.63 -8.41
C GLY A 292 -11.70 -19.28 -7.03
N PRO A 293 -10.79 -20.27 -6.86
CA PRO A 293 -10.61 -21.03 -5.60
C PRO A 293 -10.09 -20.19 -4.41
N SER A 294 -10.01 -18.87 -4.56
CA SER A 294 -9.64 -17.92 -3.50
C SER A 294 -10.61 -16.75 -3.31
N THR A 295 -11.73 -16.73 -4.02
CA THR A 295 -12.52 -15.52 -4.32
C THR A 295 -13.67 -15.23 -3.36
N VAL A 296 -13.47 -15.34 -2.04
CA VAL A 296 -14.38 -14.64 -1.12
C VAL A 296 -13.96 -13.16 -1.11
N TYR A 297 -14.38 -12.42 -2.13
CA TYR A 297 -14.34 -10.96 -2.07
C TYR A 297 -15.16 -10.51 -0.85
N PRO A 298 -14.67 -9.57 -0.03
CA PRO A 298 -15.51 -9.01 1.03
C PRO A 298 -16.74 -8.36 0.38
N PRO A 299 -17.94 -8.52 0.97
CA PRO A 299 -19.14 -7.88 0.45
C PRO A 299 -18.91 -6.37 0.35
N PRO A 300 -19.47 -5.70 -0.68
CA PRO A 300 -19.30 -4.26 -0.82
C PRO A 300 -19.81 -3.58 0.46
N MET A 301 -19.05 -2.62 0.95
CA MET A 301 -19.44 -1.85 2.13
C MET A 301 -20.72 -1.09 1.76
N MET A 302 -21.86 -1.53 2.29
CA MET A 302 -23.16 -0.91 2.04
C MET A 302 -23.40 0.18 3.07
N PHE A 303 -23.60 1.41 2.59
CA PHE A 303 -23.97 2.53 3.44
C PHE A 303 -25.48 2.61 3.61
N THR A 304 -25.88 3.35 4.65
CA THR A 304 -27.30 3.58 4.93
C THR A 304 -28.03 4.24 3.75
N HIS A 305 -27.37 5.04 2.92
CA HIS A 305 -28.03 5.75 1.83
C HIS A 305 -27.83 5.13 0.44
N ASP A 306 -27.19 3.96 0.39
CA ASP A 306 -26.97 3.26 -0.87
C ASP A 306 -28.30 2.80 -1.46
N ARG A 307 -28.46 3.06 -2.77
CA ARG A 307 -29.62 2.59 -3.53
C ARG A 307 -29.69 1.06 -3.51
N ASP A 308 -30.88 0.51 -3.39
CA ASP A 308 -31.06 -0.91 -3.65
C ASP A 308 -30.98 -1.17 -5.16
N LEU A 309 -29.95 -1.90 -5.59
CA LEU A 309 -29.71 -2.25 -6.99
C LEU A 309 -30.20 -3.67 -7.32
N SER A 310 -30.82 -4.37 -6.37
CA SER A 310 -31.32 -5.75 -6.56
C SER A 310 -32.41 -5.86 -7.64
N ALA A 311 -33.09 -4.76 -7.95
CA ALA A 311 -34.09 -4.68 -9.01
C ALA A 311 -33.49 -4.66 -10.43
N ILE A 312 -32.16 -4.58 -10.57
CA ILE A 312 -31.47 -4.65 -11.87
C ILE A 312 -31.28 -6.13 -12.25
N ASP A 313 -31.64 -6.46 -13.48
CA ASP A 313 -31.37 -7.78 -14.04
C ASP A 313 -29.92 -7.87 -14.53
N PHE A 314 -29.01 -8.22 -13.61
CA PHE A 314 -27.58 -8.38 -13.90
C PHE A 314 -27.28 -9.52 -14.88
N SER A 315 -28.21 -10.47 -15.10
CA SER A 315 -27.98 -11.61 -16.01
C SER A 315 -27.81 -11.21 -17.48
N ARG A 316 -28.29 -10.01 -17.83
CA ARG A 316 -28.17 -9.43 -19.17
C ARG A 316 -26.80 -8.82 -19.44
N TRP A 317 -25.98 -8.68 -18.40
CA TRP A 317 -24.65 -8.13 -18.52
C TRP A 317 -23.64 -9.26 -18.67
N PRO A 318 -22.75 -9.17 -19.67
CA PRO A 318 -21.81 -10.23 -19.99
C PRO A 318 -20.85 -10.49 -18.81
N THR A 319 -20.94 -11.69 -18.24
CA THR A 319 -20.00 -12.20 -17.22
C THR A 319 -18.80 -12.93 -17.83
N THR A 320 -18.80 -13.16 -19.15
CA THR A 320 -17.78 -13.97 -19.84
C THR A 320 -16.71 -13.16 -20.57
N ARG A 321 -15.46 -13.52 -20.27
CA ARG A 321 -14.13 -12.97 -20.63
C ARG A 321 -13.83 -12.50 -22.07
N LYS A 322 -14.69 -12.63 -23.08
CA LYS A 322 -14.31 -12.31 -24.47
C LYS A 322 -14.75 -10.91 -24.89
N GLY A 323 -13.81 -9.96 -24.88
CA GLY A 323 -13.96 -8.67 -25.54
C GLY A 323 -14.44 -7.50 -24.68
N ILE A 324 -14.46 -7.65 -23.35
CA ILE A 324 -14.85 -6.59 -22.42
C ILE A 324 -13.68 -6.33 -21.49
N ALA A 325 -13.24 -5.07 -21.41
CA ALA A 325 -12.22 -4.66 -20.48
C ALA A 325 -12.67 -5.00 -19.03
N PRO A 326 -11.76 -5.40 -18.12
CA PRO A 326 -12.14 -5.71 -16.75
C PRO A 326 -12.70 -4.46 -16.07
N GLY A 327 -13.97 -4.51 -15.63
CA GLY A 327 -14.64 -3.37 -15.00
C GLY A 327 -14.83 -2.17 -15.93
N TYR A 328 -15.53 -1.13 -15.47
CA TYR A 328 -15.51 0.15 -16.17
C TYR A 328 -14.04 0.55 -16.44
N PRO A 329 -13.70 1.08 -17.63
CA PRO A 329 -12.39 1.65 -17.87
C PRO A 329 -12.05 2.59 -16.71
N GLY A 330 -10.83 2.44 -16.17
CA GLY A 330 -10.35 3.12 -14.97
C GLY A 330 -10.89 4.54 -14.83
N PHE A 331 -11.19 4.95 -13.60
CA PHE A 331 -11.88 6.21 -13.24
C PHE A 331 -11.29 7.49 -13.87
N ASP A 332 -10.06 7.41 -14.35
CA ASP A 332 -9.26 8.45 -14.99
C ASP A 332 -9.34 8.47 -16.53
N ARG A 333 -9.98 7.49 -17.16
CA ARG A 333 -10.16 7.44 -18.61
C ARG A 333 -11.30 8.37 -19.08
N PRO A 334 -11.07 9.25 -20.08
CA PRO A 334 -12.08 10.21 -20.56
C PRO A 334 -13.41 9.63 -21.04
N ASP A 335 -13.42 8.37 -21.47
CA ASP A 335 -14.58 7.64 -22.00
C ASP A 335 -15.39 6.91 -20.92
N SER A 336 -14.90 6.86 -19.68
CA SER A 336 -15.58 6.19 -18.57
C SER A 336 -16.76 7.03 -18.06
N PRO A 337 -17.96 6.48 -17.83
CA PRO A 337 -19.06 7.20 -17.16
C PRO A 337 -18.71 7.73 -15.77
N MET A 338 -17.62 7.26 -15.18
CA MET A 338 -17.08 7.76 -13.93
C MET A 338 -16.02 8.86 -14.11
N TYR A 339 -15.75 9.34 -15.32
CA TYR A 339 -14.80 10.43 -15.60
C TYR A 339 -15.32 11.80 -15.15
N ILE A 340 -14.41 12.69 -14.73
CA ILE A 340 -14.72 14.10 -14.40
C ILE A 340 -13.95 15.02 -15.31
N VAL A 341 -14.66 15.94 -15.94
CA VAL A 341 -14.07 17.01 -16.75
C VAL A 341 -13.28 17.97 -15.84
N SER A 342 -12.02 18.26 -16.18
CA SER A 342 -11.12 19.05 -15.33
C SER A 342 -11.60 20.48 -15.01
N ARG A 343 -12.34 21.12 -15.92
CA ARG A 343 -12.93 22.47 -15.72
C ARG A 343 -14.04 22.47 -14.65
N ALA A 344 -14.75 21.36 -14.56
CA ALA A 344 -15.85 21.07 -13.62
C ALA A 344 -15.34 20.90 -12.16
N VAL A 345 -14.03 20.68 -11.98
CA VAL A 345 -13.40 20.33 -10.69
C VAL A 345 -13.52 21.42 -9.63
N LYS A 346 -13.56 22.70 -10.05
CA LYS A 346 -13.76 23.84 -9.14
C LYS A 346 -15.23 24.16 -8.89
N GLU A 347 -16.08 23.94 -9.89
CA GLU A 347 -17.52 24.26 -9.86
C GLU A 347 -18.33 23.22 -9.08
N PHE A 348 -17.91 21.95 -9.09
CA PHE A 348 -18.63 20.83 -8.46
C PHE A 348 -17.87 20.21 -7.28
N ARG A 349 -17.07 21.03 -6.57
CA ARG A 349 -16.27 20.60 -5.40
C ARG A 349 -17.15 20.00 -4.28
N ASP A 350 -18.44 20.34 -4.31
CA ASP A 350 -19.41 20.19 -3.22
C ASP A 350 -20.51 19.16 -3.52
N GLU A 351 -20.48 18.48 -4.67
CA GLU A 351 -21.57 17.59 -5.13
C GLU A 351 -21.43 16.11 -4.74
N PHE A 352 -20.28 15.68 -4.21
CA PHE A 352 -20.00 14.28 -3.90
C PHE A 352 -19.95 14.04 -2.38
N TRP A 353 -21.12 13.88 -1.77
CA TRP A 353 -21.30 13.70 -0.33
C TRP A 353 -22.21 12.51 -0.03
N TYR A 354 -21.71 11.55 0.75
CA TYR A 354 -22.54 10.67 1.57
C TYR A 354 -21.92 10.58 2.97
N ASP A 355 -22.68 11.11 3.93
CA ASP A 355 -22.64 10.90 5.37
C ASP A 355 -21.38 11.38 6.14
N VAL A 356 -21.45 12.57 6.72
CA VAL A 356 -22.14 12.60 8.01
C VAL A 356 -23.08 13.77 7.94
N ARG A 357 -24.33 13.57 8.34
CA ARG A 357 -25.22 14.65 8.76
C ARG A 357 -25.95 15.44 7.69
N GLY A 358 -25.95 15.03 6.42
CA GLY A 358 -26.79 15.65 5.38
C GLY A 358 -26.58 17.16 5.15
N ASP A 359 -25.46 17.74 5.56
CA ASP A 359 -25.18 19.16 5.36
C ASP A 359 -24.50 19.40 3.99
N LEU A 360 -24.79 20.53 3.34
CA LEU A 360 -24.03 20.96 2.15
C LEU A 360 -22.66 21.51 2.60
N PHE A 361 -21.65 21.44 1.74
CA PHE A 361 -20.29 21.91 2.02
C PHE A 361 -20.25 23.36 2.57
N ASP A 362 -21.13 24.24 2.08
CA ASP A 362 -21.24 25.63 2.53
C ASP A 362 -21.84 25.77 3.94
N ASP A 363 -22.64 24.80 4.40
CA ASP A 363 -23.34 24.85 5.69
C ASP A 363 -22.42 24.47 6.88
N ILE A 364 -21.38 23.64 6.65
CA ILE A 364 -20.46 23.14 7.69
C ILE A 364 -19.20 24.02 7.85
N ARG A 365 -19.06 25.06 7.03
CA ARG A 365 -17.89 25.94 6.92
C ARG A 365 -17.47 26.64 8.24
N ARG A 366 -18.21 26.42 9.34
CA ARG A 366 -18.04 27.11 10.62
C ARG A 366 -17.95 26.21 11.87
N SER A 367 -17.86 24.87 11.79
CA SER A 367 -17.84 24.05 13.02
C SER A 367 -17.02 22.75 12.96
N ARG A 368 -15.90 22.75 13.74
CA ARG A 368 -15.14 21.63 14.35
C ARG A 368 -14.46 20.56 13.47
N MET A 369 -13.39 19.96 14.04
CA MET A 369 -12.66 18.78 13.53
C MET A 369 -13.51 17.50 13.62
N ILE A 370 -14.68 17.49 12.98
CA ILE A 370 -15.51 16.29 12.89
C ILE A 370 -14.92 15.41 11.78
N LYS A 371 -14.63 14.15 12.11
CA LYS A 371 -14.35 13.13 11.09
C LYS A 371 -15.68 12.72 10.48
N SER A 372 -15.73 12.73 9.15
CA SER A 372 -16.91 12.38 8.37
C SER A 372 -16.59 11.34 7.31
N PHE A 373 -17.59 10.56 6.84
CA PHE A 373 -17.45 9.77 5.62
C PHE A 373 -17.67 10.65 4.39
N TRP A 374 -16.91 10.34 3.35
CA TRP A 374 -16.82 11.09 2.11
C TRP A 374 -16.86 10.12 0.95
N VAL A 375 -17.54 10.50 -0.12
CA VAL A 375 -17.42 9.78 -1.39
C VAL A 375 -16.48 10.57 -2.28
N CYS A 376 -15.34 9.97 -2.67
CA CYS A 376 -14.41 10.64 -3.59
C CYS A 376 -15.05 10.73 -4.96
N ARG A 377 -14.41 11.53 -5.81
CA ARG A 377 -14.70 11.62 -7.23
C ARG A 377 -14.97 10.23 -7.81
N ALA A 378 -14.05 9.29 -7.67
CA ALA A 378 -14.21 7.93 -8.14
C ALA A 378 -15.29 7.05 -7.43
N GLY A 379 -16.17 7.61 -6.59
CA GLY A 379 -17.20 6.82 -5.90
C GLY A 379 -16.74 6.11 -4.62
N HIS A 380 -15.46 6.24 -4.24
CA HIS A 380 -14.93 5.64 -3.02
C HIS A 380 -15.46 6.29 -1.76
N ALA A 381 -16.07 5.52 -0.87
CA ALA A 381 -16.32 5.96 0.49
C ALA A 381 -15.03 5.92 1.34
N PHE A 382 -14.74 6.98 2.09
CA PHE A 382 -13.58 7.06 3.00
C PHE A 382 -13.85 8.06 4.14
N GLU A 383 -13.23 7.84 5.31
CA GLU A 383 -13.32 8.76 6.44
C GLU A 383 -12.24 9.85 6.37
N ALA A 384 -12.60 11.12 6.53
CA ALA A 384 -11.67 12.25 6.61
C ALA A 384 -12.26 13.46 7.37
N SER A 385 -11.44 14.42 7.76
CA SER A 385 -11.92 15.70 8.31
C SER A 385 -12.08 16.77 7.22
N ILE A 386 -12.98 17.74 7.42
CA ILE A 386 -13.19 18.87 6.49
C ILE A 386 -11.89 19.66 6.26
N VAL A 387 -11.15 19.93 7.34
CA VAL A 387 -9.87 20.67 7.29
C VAL A 387 -8.80 19.91 6.46
N SER A 388 -8.76 18.58 6.56
CA SER A 388 -7.83 17.76 5.76
C SER A 388 -8.16 17.71 4.26
N ARG A 389 -9.43 17.96 3.90
CA ARG A 389 -9.91 18.05 2.51
C ARG A 389 -9.59 19.40 1.85
N GLU A 390 -9.54 20.48 2.62
CA GLU A 390 -9.21 21.81 2.09
C GLU A 390 -7.74 21.93 1.69
N ARG A 391 -6.84 21.29 2.47
CA ARG A 391 -5.39 21.51 2.39
C ARG A 391 -4.67 20.76 1.27
N ALA A 392 -5.17 19.64 0.74
CA ALA A 392 -4.55 18.99 -0.43
C ALA A 392 -5.42 17.92 -1.15
N PRO A 393 -5.25 17.73 -2.47
CA PRO A 393 -5.81 16.58 -3.22
C PRO A 393 -5.28 15.22 -2.73
N ARG A 394 -4.06 15.17 -2.16
CA ARG A 394 -3.36 13.95 -1.71
C ARG A 394 -3.79 13.42 -0.33
N THR A 395 -4.60 14.18 0.41
CA THR A 395 -5.12 13.86 1.75
C THR A 395 -6.62 13.59 1.76
N GLY A 396 -7.29 13.63 0.60
CA GLY A 396 -8.69 13.29 0.47
C GLY A 396 -8.90 11.77 0.53
N CYS A 397 -9.12 11.15 -0.63
CA CYS A 397 -9.45 9.74 -0.68
C CYS A 397 -8.22 8.85 -0.76
N GLN A 398 -8.10 7.95 0.20
CA GLN A 398 -6.98 7.02 0.28
C GLN A 398 -6.98 6.00 -0.86
N ALA A 399 -8.15 5.59 -1.36
CA ALA A 399 -8.27 4.70 -2.52
C ALA A 399 -7.86 5.42 -3.81
N CYS A 400 -8.47 6.59 -4.10
CA CYS A 400 -8.08 7.49 -5.20
C CYS A 400 -6.55 7.83 -5.17
N ALA A 401 -5.88 7.75 -4.01
CA ALA A 401 -4.45 8.01 -3.84
C ALA A 401 -3.57 6.73 -3.83
N ASN A 402 -4.14 5.55 -4.12
CA ASN A 402 -3.52 4.21 -4.04
C ASN A 402 -2.87 3.89 -2.67
N LYS A 403 -3.37 4.48 -1.58
CA LYS A 403 -2.90 4.26 -0.20
C LYS A 403 -3.59 3.07 0.48
N ILE A 404 -4.83 2.79 0.10
CA ILE A 404 -5.60 1.60 0.51
C ILE A 404 -6.00 0.80 -0.72
N THR A 405 -6.14 -0.50 -0.55
CA THR A 405 -6.59 -1.39 -1.62
C THR A 405 -8.10 -1.48 -1.60
N VAL A 406 -8.69 -1.26 -2.77
CA VAL A 406 -10.11 -1.42 -3.05
C VAL A 406 -10.22 -2.38 -4.24
N PRO A 407 -10.80 -3.57 -4.03
CA PRO A 407 -10.97 -4.56 -5.10
C PRO A 407 -11.77 -4.00 -6.28
N GLY A 408 -11.37 -4.31 -7.51
CA GLY A 408 -11.97 -3.80 -8.75
C GLY A 408 -11.65 -2.34 -9.06
N VAL A 409 -10.70 -1.74 -8.35
CA VAL A 409 -10.45 -0.29 -8.44
C VAL A 409 -8.98 0.08 -8.32
N THR A 410 -8.39 -0.23 -7.19
CA THR A 410 -7.00 0.16 -6.84
C THR A 410 -6.14 -1.05 -6.53
N ASP A 411 -6.73 -2.24 -6.63
CA ASP A 411 -5.98 -3.47 -6.66
C ASP A 411 -5.12 -3.57 -7.93
N ILE A 412 -4.06 -4.35 -7.81
CA ILE A 412 -3.05 -4.49 -8.86
C ILE A 412 -3.61 -5.04 -10.18
N ALA A 413 -4.64 -5.88 -10.14
CA ALA A 413 -5.22 -6.46 -11.36
C ALA A 413 -5.95 -5.40 -12.17
N THR A 414 -6.60 -4.46 -11.48
CA THR A 414 -7.31 -3.34 -12.09
C THR A 414 -6.36 -2.25 -12.59
N THR A 415 -5.40 -1.81 -11.76
CA THR A 415 -4.55 -0.66 -12.10
C THR A 415 -3.41 -1.01 -13.04
N ASP A 416 -2.91 -2.26 -13.02
CA ASP A 416 -1.70 -2.67 -13.72
C ASP A 416 -1.90 -4.02 -14.44
N PRO A 417 -2.82 -4.10 -15.42
CA PRO A 417 -3.21 -5.35 -16.06
C PRO A 417 -2.07 -6.04 -16.82
N GLU A 418 -1.10 -5.28 -17.33
CA GLU A 418 0.08 -5.82 -18.00
C GLU A 418 0.97 -6.58 -17.01
N ALA A 419 1.32 -5.96 -15.87
CA ALA A 419 2.09 -6.60 -14.81
C ALA A 419 1.31 -7.79 -14.22
N PHE A 420 0.00 -7.63 -14.00
CA PHE A 420 -0.86 -8.66 -13.45
C PHE A 420 -0.90 -9.92 -14.32
N SER A 421 -0.68 -9.82 -15.64
CA SER A 421 -0.58 -11.00 -16.52
C SER A 421 0.59 -11.95 -16.19
N TYR A 422 1.54 -11.50 -15.35
CA TYR A 422 2.65 -12.30 -14.84
C TYR A 422 2.41 -12.77 -13.39
N TRP A 423 1.27 -12.45 -12.77
CA TRP A 423 1.01 -12.79 -11.36
C TRP A 423 0.92 -14.31 -11.17
N ASP A 424 1.75 -14.86 -10.29
CA ASP A 424 1.68 -16.28 -9.96
C ASP A 424 0.58 -16.54 -8.92
N HIS A 425 -0.60 -16.95 -9.39
CA HIS A 425 -1.76 -17.14 -8.52
C HIS A 425 -1.51 -18.15 -7.41
N CYS A 426 -0.91 -19.30 -7.72
CA CYS A 426 -0.71 -20.38 -6.76
C CYS A 426 0.34 -19.99 -5.71
N ALA A 427 1.49 -19.48 -6.16
CA ALA A 427 2.58 -19.14 -5.25
C ALA A 427 2.20 -17.98 -4.32
N ASN A 428 1.50 -16.96 -4.82
CA ASN A 428 1.03 -15.85 -3.98
C ASN A 428 -0.10 -16.27 -3.03
N LEU A 429 -0.99 -17.18 -3.46
CA LEU A 429 -2.08 -17.69 -2.62
C LEU A 429 -1.56 -18.38 -1.36
N ILE A 430 -0.55 -19.25 -1.51
CA ILE A 430 0.09 -20.00 -0.43
C ILE A 430 0.72 -19.05 0.60
N ARG A 431 1.20 -17.89 0.17
CA ARG A 431 1.81 -16.85 1.02
C ARG A 431 0.77 -15.96 1.72
N GLY A 432 -0.52 -16.22 1.53
CA GLY A 432 -1.59 -15.36 2.03
C GLY A 432 -1.75 -14.06 1.23
N LEU A 433 -1.06 -13.90 0.10
CA LEU A 433 -1.09 -12.68 -0.70
C LEU A 433 -2.22 -12.76 -1.73
N ARG A 434 -3.29 -12.00 -1.51
CA ARG A 434 -4.39 -11.87 -2.47
C ARG A 434 -4.21 -10.61 -3.31
N TYR A 435 -4.37 -10.73 -4.63
CA TYR A 435 -4.16 -9.60 -5.54
C TYR A 435 -5.10 -8.42 -5.24
N TRP A 436 -6.32 -8.68 -4.78
CA TRP A 436 -7.29 -7.64 -4.40
C TRP A 436 -7.02 -6.97 -3.04
N GLN A 437 -5.96 -7.38 -2.33
CA GLN A 437 -5.52 -6.79 -1.08
C GLN A 437 -4.26 -5.93 -1.24
N VAL A 438 -3.65 -5.91 -2.43
CA VAL A 438 -2.43 -5.15 -2.73
C VAL A 438 -2.65 -4.10 -3.81
N THR A 439 -2.06 -2.91 -3.63
CA THR A 439 -1.97 -1.88 -4.67
C THR A 439 -0.62 -1.98 -5.38
N ALA A 440 -0.55 -1.48 -6.62
CA ALA A 440 0.69 -1.45 -7.39
C ALA A 440 1.83 -0.61 -6.77
N LYS A 441 1.54 0.19 -5.75
CA LYS A 441 2.53 1.03 -5.05
C LYS A 441 3.02 0.42 -3.73
N ARG A 442 2.60 -0.80 -3.39
CA ARG A 442 3.07 -1.48 -2.16
C ARG A 442 4.51 -1.96 -2.29
N GLU A 443 5.28 -1.78 -1.22
CA GLU A 443 6.62 -2.34 -1.04
C GLU A 443 6.57 -3.79 -0.54
N GLU A 444 5.70 -4.60 -1.14
CA GLU A 444 5.54 -6.01 -0.80
C GLU A 444 6.06 -6.87 -1.95
N LYS A 445 6.68 -8.02 -1.64
CA LYS A 445 7.18 -8.95 -2.67
C LYS A 445 6.05 -9.89 -3.11
N ALA A 446 5.87 -10.01 -4.42
CA ALA A 446 5.01 -11.01 -5.03
C ALA A 446 5.85 -11.98 -5.88
N ALA A 447 5.29 -13.17 -6.08
CA ALA A 447 5.78 -14.15 -7.04
C ALA A 447 5.21 -13.85 -8.44
N TRP A 448 6.07 -13.92 -9.45
CA TRP A 448 5.76 -13.63 -10.84
C TRP A 448 6.23 -14.78 -11.72
N THR A 449 5.46 -15.11 -12.74
CA THR A 449 5.80 -16.12 -13.75
C THR A 449 5.54 -15.57 -15.14
N CYS A 450 6.57 -15.55 -15.99
CA CYS A 450 6.42 -15.06 -17.37
C CYS A 450 5.90 -16.15 -18.32
N ARG A 451 5.43 -15.75 -19.52
CA ARG A 451 4.95 -16.68 -20.56
C ARG A 451 5.98 -17.73 -21.01
N ARG A 452 7.28 -17.48 -20.80
CA ARG A 452 8.37 -18.44 -21.07
C ARG A 452 8.67 -19.36 -19.88
N GLY A 453 7.87 -19.32 -18.81
CA GLY A 453 8.01 -20.20 -17.65
C GLY A 453 9.02 -19.75 -16.59
N HIS A 454 9.61 -18.55 -16.71
CA HIS A 454 10.52 -18.05 -15.68
C HIS A 454 9.73 -17.54 -14.47
N SER A 455 9.89 -18.22 -13.34
CA SER A 455 9.38 -17.78 -12.03
C SER A 455 10.44 -17.00 -11.25
N PHE A 456 10.03 -15.89 -10.63
CA PHE A 456 10.88 -15.02 -9.82
C PHE A 456 10.07 -14.23 -8.78
N GLU A 457 10.75 -13.75 -7.73
CA GLU A 457 10.15 -12.87 -6.72
C GLU A 457 10.63 -11.44 -6.88
N MET A 458 9.71 -10.48 -6.81
CA MET A 458 10.05 -9.05 -6.87
C MET A 458 9.02 -8.19 -6.15
N PHE A 459 9.47 -7.03 -5.66
CA PHE A 459 8.58 -6.01 -5.13
C PHE A 459 7.55 -5.58 -6.18
N ILE A 460 6.28 -5.51 -5.77
CA ILE A 460 5.16 -5.11 -6.60
C ILE A 460 5.44 -3.79 -7.30
N MET A 461 5.79 -2.74 -6.54
CA MET A 461 6.11 -1.42 -7.10
C MET A 461 7.22 -1.43 -8.16
N LEU A 462 8.24 -2.28 -8.01
CA LEU A 462 9.34 -2.34 -8.96
C LEU A 462 8.97 -3.07 -10.25
N PHE A 463 8.07 -4.05 -10.18
CA PHE A 463 7.65 -4.79 -11.36
C PHE A 463 6.53 -4.08 -12.13
N THR A 464 5.60 -3.44 -11.43
CA THR A 464 4.53 -2.64 -12.08
C THR A 464 5.10 -1.44 -12.84
N ALA A 465 6.20 -0.84 -12.36
CA ALA A 465 6.89 0.23 -13.06
C ALA A 465 7.57 -0.20 -14.38
N ASP A 466 7.99 -1.46 -14.49
CA ASP A 466 8.61 -2.03 -15.70
C ASP A 466 8.27 -3.54 -15.78
N PRO A 467 7.11 -3.91 -16.36
CA PRO A 467 6.55 -5.27 -16.32
C PRO A 467 7.22 -6.22 -17.31
N ARG A 468 8.55 -6.21 -17.38
CA ARG A 468 9.35 -7.13 -18.19
C ARG A 468 10.01 -8.17 -17.29
N CYS A 469 9.91 -9.43 -17.72
CA CYS A 469 10.64 -10.50 -17.06
C CYS A 469 12.14 -10.22 -17.14
N ARG A 470 12.79 -9.96 -16.01
CA ARG A 470 14.21 -9.59 -15.94
C ARG A 470 15.17 -10.70 -16.36
N ARG A 471 14.68 -11.95 -16.45
CA ARG A 471 15.42 -13.06 -17.07
C ARG A 471 15.31 -13.06 -18.60
N CYS A 472 14.19 -12.62 -19.16
CA CYS A 472 14.03 -12.47 -20.61
C CYS A 472 14.62 -11.15 -21.14
N TYR A 473 14.52 -10.09 -20.34
CA TYR A 473 14.94 -8.71 -20.66
C TYR A 473 15.60 -8.08 -19.44
N PRO A 474 16.88 -8.39 -19.18
CA PRO A 474 17.65 -7.77 -18.11
C PRO A 474 17.74 -6.24 -18.30
N PRO A 475 17.43 -5.42 -17.27
CA PRO A 475 17.54 -3.96 -17.38
C PRO A 475 19.00 -3.49 -17.48
N ASN A 476 19.25 -2.33 -18.11
CA ASN A 476 20.56 -1.68 -18.31
C ASN A 476 21.57 -2.44 -19.19
N GLN A 477 21.14 -3.00 -20.32
CA GLN A 477 22.08 -3.51 -21.32
C GLN A 477 22.49 -2.41 -22.29
N ALA A 478 23.67 -1.82 -22.09
CA ALA A 478 24.34 -1.15 -23.18
C ALA A 478 24.82 -2.22 -24.17
N ARG A 479 24.38 -2.09 -25.43
CA ARG A 479 24.91 -2.85 -26.56
C ARG A 479 25.97 -2.00 -27.24
N VAL A 480 27.08 -2.64 -27.57
CA VAL A 480 28.28 -2.01 -28.11
C VAL A 480 28.50 -2.52 -29.52
N ASP A 481 28.82 -1.61 -30.44
CA ASP A 481 29.29 -1.99 -31.77
C ASP A 481 30.79 -2.24 -31.65
N LEU A 482 31.19 -3.51 -31.51
CA LEU A 482 32.58 -3.89 -31.28
C LEU A 482 33.49 -3.46 -32.44
N VAL A 483 32.94 -3.36 -33.65
CA VAL A 483 33.69 -2.96 -34.85
C VAL A 483 34.02 -1.47 -34.81
N LEU A 484 33.09 -0.64 -34.35
CA LEU A 484 33.25 0.81 -34.32
C LEU A 484 33.90 1.30 -33.03
N ASP A 485 33.46 0.77 -31.89
CA ASP A 485 33.79 1.32 -30.56
C ASP A 485 35.09 0.75 -29.99
N HIS A 486 35.39 -0.53 -30.25
CA HIS A 486 36.56 -1.24 -29.72
C HIS A 486 37.23 -2.17 -30.75
N PRO A 487 37.72 -1.63 -31.88
CA PRO A 487 38.38 -2.42 -32.92
C PRO A 487 39.65 -3.15 -32.43
N ASP A 488 40.24 -2.69 -31.32
CA ASP A 488 41.40 -3.30 -30.66
C ASP A 488 41.10 -4.69 -30.08
N LEU A 489 39.84 -5.02 -29.81
CA LEU A 489 39.42 -6.33 -29.32
C LEU A 489 39.11 -7.33 -30.43
N LEU A 490 38.94 -6.89 -31.69
CA LEU A 490 38.63 -7.78 -32.83
C LEU A 490 39.69 -8.86 -33.08
N PRO A 491 41.00 -8.60 -32.95
CA PRO A 491 42.02 -9.64 -33.09
C PRO A 491 41.95 -10.74 -32.03
N LEU A 492 41.24 -10.49 -30.92
CA LEU A 492 41.04 -11.47 -29.85
C LEU A 492 39.72 -12.23 -30.05
N TRP A 493 38.86 -11.84 -30.99
CA TRP A 493 37.55 -12.45 -31.21
C TRP A 493 37.68 -13.83 -31.87
N ASP A 494 37.03 -14.85 -31.31
CA ASP A 494 36.97 -16.17 -31.92
C ASP A 494 35.78 -16.27 -32.89
N ALA A 495 36.02 -16.02 -34.18
CA ALA A 495 34.96 -15.94 -35.18
C ALA A 495 34.18 -17.25 -35.33
N ASP A 496 34.88 -18.38 -35.35
CA ASP A 496 34.27 -19.71 -35.52
C ASP A 496 33.39 -20.08 -34.32
N ALA A 497 33.84 -19.75 -33.10
CA ALA A 497 33.09 -20.07 -31.89
C ALA A 497 31.93 -19.08 -31.60
N ASN A 498 31.93 -17.91 -32.24
CA ASN A 498 30.93 -16.86 -32.02
C ASN A 498 30.05 -16.57 -33.25
N GLU A 499 29.90 -17.52 -34.18
CA GLU A 499 29.10 -17.33 -35.41
C GLU A 499 27.68 -16.79 -35.15
N ALA A 500 27.09 -17.13 -34.00
CA ALA A 500 25.75 -16.70 -33.60
C ALA A 500 25.65 -15.25 -33.06
N PHE A 501 26.77 -14.55 -32.88
CA PHE A 501 26.81 -13.19 -32.31
C PHE A 501 27.00 -12.13 -33.39
N ASP A 502 26.20 -11.07 -33.33
CA ASP A 502 26.38 -9.87 -34.14
C ASP A 502 27.41 -8.94 -33.48
N LEU A 503 28.56 -8.76 -34.13
CA LEU A 503 29.64 -7.88 -33.69
C LEU A 503 29.21 -6.43 -33.50
N ARG A 504 28.12 -5.98 -34.14
CA ARG A 504 27.60 -4.62 -33.99
C ARG A 504 26.67 -4.43 -32.79
N SER A 505 26.39 -5.49 -32.03
CA SER A 505 25.29 -5.51 -31.06
C SER A 505 25.57 -6.40 -29.84
N VAL A 506 26.82 -6.40 -29.36
CA VAL A 506 27.25 -7.25 -28.23
C VAL A 506 26.87 -6.61 -26.89
N ALA A 507 26.18 -7.35 -26.02
CA ALA A 507 25.75 -6.87 -24.71
C ALA A 507 26.89 -6.95 -23.67
N LEU A 508 27.22 -5.82 -23.04
CA LEU A 508 28.39 -5.69 -22.16
C LEU A 508 28.51 -6.76 -21.06
N ASN A 509 27.43 -7.04 -20.34
CA ASN A 509 27.47 -7.78 -19.08
C ASN A 509 26.95 -9.23 -19.17
N ILE A 510 26.39 -9.64 -20.32
CA ILE A 510 25.61 -10.88 -20.42
C ILE A 510 26.13 -11.79 -21.52
N ASP A 511 26.55 -11.23 -22.65
CA ASP A 511 27.11 -12.04 -23.73
C ASP A 511 28.48 -12.55 -23.26
N VAL A 512 28.52 -13.83 -22.89
CA VAL A 512 29.75 -14.57 -22.63
C VAL A 512 30.19 -15.17 -23.95
N VAL A 513 31.13 -14.50 -24.60
CA VAL A 513 31.61 -14.84 -25.94
C VAL A 513 33.01 -15.46 -25.85
N ALA A 514 33.40 -16.16 -26.90
CA ALA A 514 34.70 -16.79 -27.04
C ALA A 514 35.77 -15.82 -27.55
N TRP A 515 36.96 -15.93 -26.99
CA TRP A 515 38.12 -15.12 -27.28
C TRP A 515 39.36 -16.01 -27.43
N ARG A 516 40.33 -15.54 -28.22
CA ARG A 516 41.65 -16.15 -28.39
C ARG A 516 42.72 -15.13 -28.06
N CYS A 517 43.72 -15.50 -27.26
CA CYS A 517 44.80 -14.57 -26.96
C CYS A 517 45.76 -14.44 -28.15
N GLN A 518 46.25 -13.24 -28.43
CA GLN A 518 47.19 -13.05 -29.55
C GLN A 518 48.53 -13.77 -29.36
N LYS A 519 48.99 -13.89 -28.11
CA LYS A 519 50.35 -14.38 -27.84
C LYS A 519 50.51 -15.88 -28.14
N GLU A 520 49.59 -16.69 -27.62
CA GLU A 520 49.70 -18.17 -27.62
C GLU A 520 48.41 -18.84 -28.15
N ASN A 521 47.47 -18.05 -28.70
CA ASN A 521 46.20 -18.52 -29.26
C ASN A 521 45.29 -19.33 -28.31
N HIS A 522 45.43 -19.14 -26.99
CA HIS A 522 44.63 -19.86 -26.00
C HIS A 522 43.14 -19.49 -26.09
N PRO A 523 42.22 -20.48 -26.13
CA PRO A 523 40.79 -20.23 -26.13
C PRO A 523 40.28 -19.91 -24.72
N PHE A 524 39.49 -18.85 -24.57
CA PHE A 524 38.82 -18.51 -23.32
C PHE A 524 37.50 -17.82 -23.55
N THR A 525 36.59 -17.86 -22.57
CA THR A 525 35.31 -17.15 -22.63
C THR A 525 35.29 -16.03 -21.60
N SER A 526 34.68 -14.91 -21.95
CA SER A 526 34.57 -13.74 -21.07
C SER A 526 33.46 -12.81 -21.57
N THR A 527 32.95 -11.95 -20.68
CA THR A 527 32.06 -10.84 -21.07
C THR A 527 32.85 -9.71 -21.70
N LEU A 528 32.20 -8.89 -22.54
CA LEU A 528 32.82 -7.69 -23.10
C LEU A 528 33.18 -6.66 -22.01
N TYR A 529 32.38 -6.54 -20.95
CA TYR A 529 32.71 -5.69 -19.79
C TYR A 529 34.06 -6.07 -19.18
N ASP A 530 34.29 -7.37 -18.94
CA ASP A 530 35.56 -7.87 -18.41
C ASP A 530 36.72 -7.62 -19.38
N MET A 531 36.49 -7.71 -20.69
CA MET A 531 37.51 -7.43 -21.69
C MET A 531 37.93 -5.96 -21.73
N LEU A 532 37.01 -5.03 -21.45
CA LEU A 532 37.31 -3.59 -21.45
C LEU A 532 38.02 -3.12 -20.17
N HIS A 533 37.82 -3.80 -19.04
CA HIS A 533 38.27 -3.30 -17.74
C HIS A 533 39.45 -4.08 -17.13
N ARG A 534 39.83 -5.24 -17.69
CA ARG A 534 40.94 -6.05 -17.16
C ARG A 534 42.26 -5.72 -17.86
N ARG A 535 43.32 -5.52 -17.07
CA ARG A 535 44.68 -5.27 -17.59
C ARG A 535 45.31 -6.46 -18.32
N GLN A 536 45.03 -7.68 -17.87
CA GLN A 536 45.46 -8.92 -18.54
C GLN A 536 44.22 -9.69 -18.96
N LEU A 537 44.02 -9.86 -20.26
CA LEU A 537 42.77 -10.36 -20.81
C LEU A 537 42.70 -11.89 -20.74
N CYS A 538 43.74 -12.57 -21.20
CA CYS A 538 43.76 -14.03 -21.21
C CYS A 538 43.92 -14.62 -19.78
N PRO A 539 42.94 -15.37 -19.26
CA PRO A 539 43.02 -15.99 -17.94
C PRO A 539 44.05 -17.13 -17.89
N ILE A 540 44.37 -17.75 -19.04
CA ILE A 540 45.38 -18.81 -19.16
C ILE A 540 46.79 -18.20 -19.09
N CYS A 541 47.10 -17.20 -19.94
CA CYS A 541 48.42 -16.55 -19.92
C CYS A 541 48.72 -15.87 -18.57
N SER A 542 47.71 -15.36 -17.89
CA SER A 542 47.85 -14.73 -16.56
C SER A 542 47.91 -15.73 -15.40
N GLY A 543 47.79 -17.03 -15.67
CA GLY A 543 47.79 -18.08 -14.64
C GLY A 543 46.57 -18.08 -13.71
N ARG A 544 45.53 -17.29 -14.02
CA ARG A 544 44.27 -17.24 -13.25
C ARG A 544 43.36 -18.44 -13.53
N ARG A 545 43.54 -19.10 -14.68
CA ARG A 545 42.91 -20.37 -15.03
C ARG A 545 44.00 -21.35 -15.46
N ILE A 546 44.08 -22.48 -14.76
CA ILE A 546 45.00 -23.57 -15.09
C ILE A 546 44.30 -24.55 -16.02
N VAL A 547 44.97 -24.89 -17.11
CA VAL A 547 44.53 -25.84 -18.13
C VAL A 547 45.67 -26.85 -18.30
N SER A 548 45.37 -28.11 -17.99
CA SER A 548 46.27 -29.24 -18.13
C SER A 548 46.78 -29.34 -19.57
N GLY A 549 48.09 -29.53 -19.73
CA GLY A 549 48.78 -29.56 -21.02
C GLY A 549 49.17 -28.18 -21.59
N ILE A 550 48.85 -27.08 -20.90
CA ILE A 550 49.11 -25.72 -21.39
C ILE A 550 49.93 -24.91 -20.39
N ASN A 551 49.39 -24.65 -19.20
CA ASN A 551 49.99 -23.72 -18.23
C ASN A 551 49.99 -24.28 -16.80
N ASP A 552 49.78 -25.58 -16.66
CA ASP A 552 49.94 -26.29 -15.40
C ASP A 552 51.41 -26.55 -15.07
N PHE A 553 51.66 -26.91 -13.82
CA PHE A 553 53.00 -27.14 -13.30
C PHE A 553 53.67 -28.38 -13.93
N GLN A 554 52.94 -29.45 -14.23
CA GLN A 554 53.52 -30.63 -14.87
C GLN A 554 54.06 -30.34 -16.26
N THR A 555 53.28 -29.58 -17.05
CA THR A 555 53.64 -29.21 -18.42
C THR A 555 54.82 -28.25 -18.46
N LEU A 556 54.82 -27.24 -17.58
CA LEU A 556 55.84 -26.19 -17.62
C LEU A 556 57.13 -26.57 -16.88
N TYR A 557 57.07 -27.47 -15.90
CA TYR A 557 58.18 -27.87 -15.03
C TYR A 557 58.20 -29.39 -14.81
N PRO A 558 58.37 -30.19 -15.89
CA PRO A 558 58.25 -31.65 -15.81
C PRO A 558 59.30 -32.28 -14.88
N GLU A 559 60.52 -31.75 -14.85
CA GLU A 559 61.59 -32.27 -14.01
C GLU A 559 61.30 -32.05 -12.50
N GLU A 560 60.76 -30.90 -12.14
CA GLU A 560 60.37 -30.61 -10.76
C GLU A 560 59.12 -31.40 -10.36
N ALA A 561 58.19 -31.59 -11.29
CA ALA A 561 56.96 -32.37 -11.08
C ALA A 561 57.24 -33.84 -10.75
N GLU A 562 58.35 -34.43 -11.21
CA GLU A 562 58.79 -35.78 -10.82
C GLU A 562 59.07 -35.92 -9.31
N GLU A 563 59.45 -34.83 -8.62
CA GLU A 563 59.65 -34.84 -7.17
C GLU A 563 58.33 -34.70 -6.39
N PHE A 564 57.21 -34.43 -7.05
CA PHE A 564 55.92 -34.24 -6.40
C PHE A 564 55.27 -35.58 -6.06
N SER A 565 54.90 -35.78 -4.78
CA SER A 565 54.25 -37.03 -4.35
C SER A 565 52.74 -36.85 -4.21
N TRP A 566 51.98 -37.24 -5.22
CA TRP A 566 50.51 -37.25 -5.19
C TRP A 566 49.96 -38.12 -4.04
N ALA A 567 50.59 -39.25 -3.73
CA ALA A 567 50.22 -40.13 -2.62
C ALA A 567 50.34 -39.46 -1.24
N LEU A 568 51.26 -38.50 -1.07
CA LEU A 568 51.44 -37.75 0.17
C LEU A 568 50.61 -36.46 0.22
N ASN A 569 49.94 -36.09 -0.87
CA ASN A 569 49.19 -34.84 -1.02
C ASN A 569 47.73 -35.12 -1.40
N ASP A 570 47.13 -36.14 -0.79
CA ASP A 570 45.71 -36.49 -0.93
C ASP A 570 45.22 -36.65 -2.38
N GLY A 571 46.10 -37.12 -3.27
CA GLY A 571 45.77 -37.37 -4.67
C GLY A 571 45.79 -36.13 -5.57
N VAL A 572 46.23 -34.96 -5.08
CA VAL A 572 46.49 -33.79 -5.92
C VAL A 572 47.58 -34.11 -6.93
N THR A 573 47.37 -33.81 -8.20
CA THR A 573 48.33 -34.08 -9.28
C THR A 573 49.00 -32.80 -9.76
N PRO A 574 50.27 -32.85 -10.21
CA PRO A 574 51.00 -31.68 -10.71
C PRO A 574 50.29 -30.90 -11.84
N ASP A 575 49.50 -31.56 -12.68
CA ASP A 575 48.76 -30.92 -13.79
C ASP A 575 47.54 -30.10 -13.33
N GLN A 576 47.19 -30.16 -12.05
CA GLN A 576 46.15 -29.34 -11.44
C GLN A 576 46.72 -28.06 -10.80
N LEU A 577 48.04 -27.93 -10.75
CA LEU A 577 48.72 -26.89 -9.98
C LEU A 577 49.21 -25.75 -10.86
N SER A 578 49.10 -24.53 -10.35
CA SER A 578 49.76 -23.36 -10.95
C SER A 578 51.23 -23.33 -10.57
N PRO A 579 52.18 -23.08 -11.51
CA PRO A 579 53.57 -22.80 -11.18
C PRO A 579 53.75 -21.59 -10.24
N GLY A 580 52.78 -20.67 -10.25
CA GLY A 580 52.75 -19.50 -9.37
C GLY A 580 52.19 -19.76 -7.97
N ASN A 581 51.84 -21.00 -7.62
CA ASN A 581 51.24 -21.30 -6.32
C ASN A 581 52.27 -21.14 -5.18
N GLN A 582 52.13 -20.03 -4.46
CA GLN A 582 52.95 -19.67 -3.31
C GLN A 582 52.35 -20.08 -1.97
N LYS A 583 51.02 -20.27 -1.92
CA LYS A 583 50.26 -20.38 -0.67
C LYS A 583 50.23 -21.80 -0.15
N ASP A 584 50.02 -22.76 -1.05
CA ASP A 584 49.84 -24.15 -0.66
C ASP A 584 51.20 -24.83 -0.53
N VAL A 585 51.36 -25.60 0.56
CA VAL A 585 52.57 -26.34 0.86
C VAL A 585 52.29 -27.81 0.62
N PHE A 586 53.08 -28.42 -0.26
CA PHE A 586 52.98 -29.82 -0.63
C PHE A 586 54.19 -30.60 -0.14
N LEU A 587 54.04 -31.92 0.01
CA LEU A 587 55.12 -32.85 0.33
C LEU A 587 55.80 -33.36 -0.95
N TRP A 588 57.12 -33.23 -0.99
CA TRP A 588 57.99 -33.61 -2.11
C TRP A 588 58.94 -34.70 -1.69
N VAL A 589 59.34 -35.56 -2.62
CA VAL A 589 60.33 -36.62 -2.41
C VAL A 589 61.54 -36.33 -3.29
N CYS A 590 62.70 -36.08 -2.70
CA CYS A 590 63.87 -35.69 -3.47
C CYS A 590 64.45 -36.87 -4.26
N ARG A 591 64.75 -36.67 -5.55
CA ARG A 591 65.30 -37.72 -6.43
C ARG A 591 66.66 -38.27 -5.96
N LYS A 592 67.48 -37.43 -5.30
CA LYS A 592 68.87 -37.78 -4.92
C LYS A 592 68.97 -38.74 -3.73
N LYS A 593 68.18 -38.52 -2.69
CA LYS A 593 68.29 -39.22 -1.39
C LYS A 593 66.94 -39.72 -0.85
N GLY A 594 65.82 -39.46 -1.54
CA GLY A 594 64.48 -39.90 -1.12
C GLY A 594 63.90 -39.14 0.08
N HIS A 595 64.46 -38.01 0.47
CA HIS A 595 63.95 -37.22 1.59
C HIS A 595 62.56 -36.65 1.29
N ILE A 596 61.65 -36.76 2.25
CA ILE A 596 60.35 -36.11 2.24
C ILE A 596 60.50 -34.69 2.79
N TYR A 597 60.07 -33.66 2.07
CA TYR A 597 60.17 -32.28 2.52
C TYR A 597 58.99 -31.41 2.07
N PRO A 598 58.52 -30.46 2.92
CA PRO A 598 57.46 -29.54 2.55
C PRO A 598 58.00 -28.37 1.71
N SER A 599 57.30 -28.02 0.63
CA SER A 599 57.57 -26.81 -0.17
C SER A 599 56.32 -26.40 -0.96
N SER A 600 56.20 -25.12 -1.30
CA SER A 600 55.24 -24.69 -2.32
C SER A 600 55.77 -24.94 -3.72
N VAL A 601 54.88 -25.03 -4.71
CA VAL A 601 55.22 -25.19 -6.13
C VAL A 601 56.08 -24.02 -6.61
N TYR A 602 55.71 -22.80 -6.24
CA TYR A 602 56.46 -21.59 -6.61
C TYR A 602 57.92 -21.63 -6.16
N LEU A 603 58.21 -22.13 -4.96
CA LEU A 603 59.59 -22.25 -4.48
C LEU A 603 60.38 -23.29 -5.26
N ARG A 604 59.73 -24.37 -5.73
CA ARG A 604 60.37 -25.38 -6.60
C ARG A 604 60.72 -24.78 -7.95
N VAL A 605 59.80 -24.01 -8.54
CA VAL A 605 60.01 -23.25 -9.78
C VAL A 605 61.17 -22.25 -9.66
N LEU A 606 61.36 -21.63 -8.49
CA LEU A 606 62.52 -20.75 -8.22
C LEU A 606 63.84 -21.51 -7.97
N GLY A 607 63.84 -22.84 -8.06
CA GLY A 607 65.04 -23.67 -7.85
C GLY A 607 65.32 -24.02 -6.39
N TYR A 608 64.42 -23.74 -5.44
CA TYR A 608 64.60 -24.19 -4.06
C TYR A 608 64.33 -25.69 -3.95
N GLY A 609 65.41 -26.48 -3.91
CA GLY A 609 65.40 -27.93 -3.74
C GLY A 609 65.20 -28.42 -2.31
N CYS A 610 65.31 -29.74 -2.15
CA CYS A 610 65.27 -30.43 -0.88
C CYS A 610 66.15 -29.77 0.19
N GLY A 611 65.52 -29.33 1.28
CA GLY A 611 66.21 -28.68 2.41
C GLY A 611 67.18 -29.61 3.14
N HIS A 612 66.94 -30.91 3.18
CA HIS A 612 67.87 -31.90 3.74
C HIS A 612 69.14 -32.04 2.90
N CYS A 613 69.01 -32.18 1.57
CA CYS A 613 70.17 -32.26 0.68
C CYS A 613 71.00 -30.98 0.66
N ALA A 614 70.36 -29.83 0.84
CA ALA A 614 71.02 -28.53 0.93
C ALA A 614 71.56 -28.21 2.34
N GLY A 615 71.42 -29.11 3.32
CA GLY A 615 71.88 -28.88 4.70
C GLY A 615 71.15 -27.74 5.42
N ARG A 616 69.91 -27.43 5.02
CA ARG A 616 69.05 -26.38 5.61
C ARG A 616 68.05 -26.94 6.63
N LEU A 617 67.73 -28.22 6.55
CA LEU A 617 66.83 -28.93 7.47
C LEU A 617 67.61 -29.92 8.34
N VAL A 618 67.01 -30.31 9.48
CA VAL A 618 67.57 -31.30 10.39
C VAL A 618 67.53 -32.68 9.74
N THR A 619 68.69 -33.30 9.62
CA THR A 619 68.87 -34.68 9.20
C THR A 619 69.59 -35.40 10.34
N PRO A 620 68.91 -36.27 11.10
CA PRO A 620 69.52 -37.00 12.20
C PRO A 620 70.76 -37.77 11.73
N GLY A 621 71.88 -37.62 12.43
CA GLY A 621 73.17 -38.20 12.10
C GLY A 621 74.06 -37.33 11.19
N GLU A 622 73.52 -36.30 10.54
CA GLU A 622 74.27 -35.44 9.61
C GLU A 622 74.30 -33.96 10.05
N THR A 623 73.14 -33.31 10.21
CA THR A 623 73.05 -31.84 10.40
C THR A 623 72.45 -31.41 11.74
N ASP A 624 71.95 -32.37 12.52
CA ASP A 624 71.47 -32.14 13.87
C ASP A 624 72.59 -31.65 14.80
N LEU A 625 72.23 -31.01 15.90
CA LEU A 625 73.20 -30.41 16.81
C LEU A 625 74.09 -31.45 17.50
N GLU A 626 73.58 -32.64 17.79
CA GLU A 626 74.34 -33.73 18.42
C GLU A 626 75.48 -34.19 17.52
N SER A 627 75.15 -34.49 16.27
CA SER A 627 76.09 -35.03 15.29
C SER A 627 77.05 -33.95 14.78
N ALA A 628 76.54 -32.78 14.43
CA ALA A 628 77.35 -31.73 13.82
C ALA A 628 78.21 -30.95 14.84
N ARG A 629 77.77 -30.84 16.10
CA ARG A 629 78.45 -30.03 17.14
C ARG A 629 78.37 -30.71 18.52
N PRO A 630 79.01 -31.88 18.73
CA PRO A 630 78.83 -32.71 19.93
C PRO A 630 79.20 -31.98 21.24
N GLY A 631 80.25 -31.15 21.25
CA GLY A 631 80.60 -30.41 22.48
C GLY A 631 79.61 -29.29 22.83
N VAL A 632 78.87 -28.75 21.85
CA VAL A 632 77.75 -27.82 22.11
C VAL A 632 76.52 -28.60 22.58
N ALA A 633 76.22 -29.74 21.96
CA ALA A 633 75.13 -30.62 22.35
C ALA A 633 75.30 -31.18 23.78
N ALA A 634 76.52 -31.49 24.20
CA ALA A 634 76.84 -31.91 25.56
C ALA A 634 76.46 -30.87 26.64
N ARG A 635 76.30 -29.61 26.23
CA ARG A 635 75.87 -28.52 27.10
C ARG A 635 74.37 -28.25 27.04
N TRP A 636 73.58 -29.11 26.41
CA TRP A 636 72.13 -28.96 26.34
C TRP A 636 71.47 -29.08 27.71
N HIS A 637 70.55 -28.17 28.03
CA HIS A 637 69.80 -28.24 29.29
C HIS A 637 68.45 -28.92 29.08
N SER A 638 68.40 -30.25 29.25
CA SER A 638 67.24 -31.10 28.96
C SER A 638 65.93 -30.61 29.58
N VAL A 639 65.93 -30.28 30.88
CA VAL A 639 64.71 -29.83 31.59
C VAL A 639 64.16 -28.51 31.05
N ALA A 640 65.04 -27.60 30.61
CA ALA A 640 64.64 -26.24 30.21
C ALA A 640 64.18 -26.17 28.74
N ASN A 641 64.58 -27.14 27.92
CA ASN A 641 64.14 -27.27 26.54
C ASN A 641 62.94 -28.23 26.37
N GLY A 642 62.47 -28.82 27.46
CA GLY A 642 61.34 -29.74 27.46
C GLY A 642 61.61 -30.96 26.58
N PRO A 643 60.72 -31.32 25.64
CA PRO A 643 60.88 -32.53 24.82
C PRO A 643 61.96 -32.41 23.73
N LEU A 644 62.48 -31.21 23.45
CA LEU A 644 63.48 -31.02 22.40
C LEU A 644 64.84 -31.57 22.83
N THR A 645 65.40 -32.44 21.99
CA THR A 645 66.76 -32.96 22.11
C THR A 645 67.69 -32.28 21.12
N PRO A 646 69.03 -32.38 21.30
CA PRO A 646 69.99 -31.94 20.30
C PRO A 646 69.80 -32.58 18.91
N ARG A 647 69.16 -33.76 18.83
CA ARG A 647 68.85 -34.44 17.55
C ARG A 647 67.72 -33.77 16.77
N ASP A 648 66.87 -33.01 17.46
CA ASP A 648 65.67 -32.41 16.87
C ASP A 648 65.93 -31.01 16.30
N VAL A 649 67.14 -30.47 16.47
CA VAL A 649 67.46 -29.10 16.11
C VAL A 649 68.67 -28.99 15.19
N HIS A 650 68.58 -28.09 14.22
CA HIS A 650 69.66 -27.86 13.26
C HIS A 650 70.81 -27.11 13.94
N SER A 651 72.04 -27.55 13.72
CA SER A 651 73.25 -26.94 14.31
C SER A 651 73.45 -25.46 13.95
N GLY A 652 72.91 -25.03 12.81
CA GLY A 652 72.89 -23.64 12.33
C GLY A 652 71.60 -22.86 12.62
N SER A 653 70.68 -23.39 13.43
CA SER A 653 69.38 -22.75 13.71
C SER A 653 69.52 -21.42 14.46
N SER A 654 68.72 -20.41 14.07
CA SER A 654 68.55 -19.16 14.83
C SER A 654 67.60 -19.33 16.03
N ALA A 655 66.98 -20.50 16.20
CA ALA A 655 66.16 -20.78 17.37
C ALA A 655 66.99 -20.68 18.65
N ARG A 656 66.37 -20.18 19.73
CA ARG A 656 66.99 -20.05 21.04
C ARG A 656 66.69 -21.26 21.91
N ALA A 657 67.74 -21.95 22.34
CA ALA A 657 67.66 -23.05 23.30
C ALA A 657 68.39 -22.69 24.60
N TYR A 658 68.11 -23.44 25.66
CA TYR A 658 68.78 -23.36 26.95
C TYR A 658 69.97 -24.32 27.00
N PHE A 659 71.10 -23.80 27.42
CA PHE A 659 72.32 -24.57 27.63
C PHE A 659 72.76 -24.47 29.09
N THR A 660 73.39 -25.52 29.60
CA THR A 660 73.98 -25.56 30.93
C THR A 660 75.23 -24.68 30.97
N CYS A 661 75.25 -23.74 31.90
CA CYS A 661 76.39 -22.85 32.16
C CYS A 661 77.37 -23.49 33.16
N LEU A 662 78.56 -22.90 33.33
CA LEU A 662 79.53 -23.31 34.38
C LEU A 662 79.00 -23.15 35.81
N CYS A 663 77.96 -22.35 36.02
CA CYS A 663 77.29 -22.21 37.31
C CYS A 663 76.10 -23.18 37.47
N ASP A 664 76.01 -24.19 36.60
CA ASP A 664 74.92 -25.18 36.49
C ASP A 664 73.52 -24.60 36.27
N ARG A 665 73.43 -23.30 35.96
CA ARG A 665 72.17 -22.66 35.63
C ARG A 665 71.91 -22.72 34.12
N PRO A 666 70.66 -22.91 33.68
CA PRO A 666 70.28 -22.77 32.28
C PRO A 666 70.48 -21.32 31.83
N TYR A 667 71.07 -21.13 30.66
CA TYR A 667 71.10 -19.83 30.00
C TYR A 667 70.73 -19.96 28.52
N ARG A 668 70.02 -18.95 28.01
CA ARG A 668 69.41 -18.97 26.68
C ARG A 668 70.36 -18.39 25.62
N CYS A 669 70.57 -19.12 24.52
CA CYS A 669 71.37 -18.67 23.38
C CYS A 669 70.76 -19.18 22.06
N GLU A 670 70.94 -18.43 20.98
CA GLU A 670 70.69 -18.99 19.63
C GLU A 670 71.65 -20.14 19.36
N ILE A 671 71.12 -21.24 18.82
CA ILE A 671 71.88 -22.47 18.59
C ILE A 671 73.09 -22.20 17.67
N ARG A 672 72.88 -21.45 16.58
CA ARG A 672 73.96 -21.09 15.64
C ARG A 672 75.13 -20.36 16.28
N TYR A 673 74.86 -19.53 17.28
CA TYR A 673 75.86 -18.71 17.98
C TYR A 673 76.35 -19.33 19.29
N MET A 674 75.84 -20.48 19.67
CA MET A 674 76.31 -21.21 20.84
C MET A 674 77.71 -21.76 20.54
N ARG A 675 78.61 -21.74 21.53
CA ARG A 675 79.96 -22.32 21.43
C ARG A 675 80.29 -23.00 22.75
N GLU A 676 81.22 -23.95 22.73
CA GLU A 676 81.67 -24.68 23.93
C GLU A 676 82.23 -23.74 25.01
N ASP A 677 82.79 -22.60 24.61
CA ASP A 677 83.40 -21.59 25.47
C ASP A 677 82.47 -20.41 25.81
N LYS A 678 81.20 -20.47 25.40
CA LYS A 678 80.22 -19.40 25.65
C LYS A 678 79.51 -19.67 26.98
N TYR A 679 79.34 -18.65 27.81
CA TYR A 679 78.70 -18.81 29.12
C TYR A 679 77.72 -17.65 29.38
N CYS A 680 76.96 -17.73 30.47
CA CYS A 680 76.13 -16.62 30.91
C CYS A 680 77.00 -15.38 31.23
N GLN A 681 76.38 -14.20 31.27
CA GLN A 681 77.10 -12.94 31.47
C GLN A 681 77.92 -12.93 32.77
N SER A 682 77.39 -13.52 33.85
CA SER A 682 78.11 -13.55 35.14
C SER A 682 79.35 -14.44 35.11
N CYS A 683 79.25 -15.66 34.58
CA CYS A 683 80.40 -16.56 34.40
C CYS A 683 81.42 -15.97 33.43
N THR A 684 80.96 -15.35 32.34
CA THR A 684 81.84 -14.67 31.38
C THR A 684 82.62 -13.53 32.04
N ALA A 685 81.96 -12.69 32.84
CA ALA A 685 82.61 -11.61 33.58
C ALA A 685 83.63 -12.12 34.61
N LYS A 686 83.31 -13.20 35.32
CA LYS A 686 84.24 -13.88 36.25
C LYS A 686 85.47 -14.42 35.53
N ILE A 687 85.29 -15.09 34.39
CA ILE A 687 86.39 -15.60 33.57
C ILE A 687 87.27 -14.46 33.04
N SER A 688 86.67 -13.38 32.52
CA SER A 688 87.43 -12.22 32.02
C SER A 688 88.23 -11.52 33.12
N THR A 689 87.69 -11.47 34.34
CA THR A 689 88.40 -10.90 35.49
C THR A 689 89.53 -11.81 35.96
N TRP A 690 89.33 -13.13 35.96
CA TRP A 690 90.37 -14.11 36.25
C TRP A 690 91.51 -14.06 35.21
N LYS A 691 91.21 -14.07 33.91
CA LYS A 691 92.21 -14.00 32.83
C LYS A 691 93.10 -12.75 32.94
N ARG A 692 92.52 -11.59 33.27
CA ARG A 692 93.28 -10.34 33.49
C ARG A 692 94.24 -10.43 34.67
N ARG A 693 93.95 -11.26 35.68
CA ARG A 693 94.77 -11.43 36.89
C ARG A 693 95.83 -12.52 36.75
N SER A 694 95.56 -13.60 36.02
CA SER A 694 96.40 -14.80 35.96
C SER A 694 97.33 -14.88 34.73
N GLY A 695 97.15 -14.03 33.72
CA GLY A 695 97.94 -14.06 32.48
C GLY A 695 97.79 -15.35 31.64
N SER A 696 96.88 -16.24 32.02
CA SER A 696 96.71 -17.58 31.44
C SER A 696 95.38 -17.73 30.69
N THR A 697 95.36 -18.55 29.64
CA THR A 697 94.14 -19.01 28.98
C THR A 697 93.69 -20.34 29.59
N LEU A 698 92.38 -20.55 29.73
CA LEU A 698 91.78 -21.78 30.27
C LEU A 698 91.89 -22.92 29.24
N PRO A 699 92.64 -24.01 29.49
CA PRO A 699 92.55 -25.23 28.72
C PRO A 699 91.56 -26.19 29.41
N LYS A 700 90.49 -26.58 28.69
CA LYS A 700 89.61 -27.72 28.96
C LYS A 700 89.06 -27.89 30.39
N LEU A 701 88.01 -27.14 30.74
CA LEU A 701 87.07 -27.49 31.83
C LEU A 701 85.90 -28.36 31.30
N SER A 702 86.17 -29.31 30.41
CA SER A 702 85.13 -30.13 29.76
C SER A 702 85.35 -31.64 29.92
N THR A 703 85.91 -32.08 31.05
CA THR A 703 85.86 -33.49 31.44
C THR A 703 85.55 -33.56 32.93
N GLY A 704 84.29 -33.90 33.26
CA GLY A 704 83.70 -33.78 34.59
C GLY A 704 84.53 -34.38 35.73
N ARG A 705 85.16 -33.48 36.49
CA ARG A 705 85.52 -33.65 37.90
C ARG A 705 85.16 -32.37 38.65
#